data_AF-A0A0B1TSA5-F1
#
_entry.id   AF-A0A0B1TSA5-F1
#
_cell.length_a   1.000
_cell.length_b   1.000
_cell.length_c   1.000
_cell.angle_alpha   90.00
_cell.angle_beta   90.00
_cell.angle_gamma   90.00
#
_symmetry.space_group_name_H-M   'P 1'
#
loop_
_entity.id
_entity.type
_entity.pdbx_description
1 polymer ?
#
loop_
_entity_poly.entity_id
_entity_poly.type
_entity_poly.pdbx_seq_one_letter_code
_entity_poly.pdbx_strand_id
1 'polypeptide(L)'
;MLCEGSTDMRDRMGEARAIQRIIETADESALNCRLLAAFAQTSQHNIFKEAWGRAALREYGALDFLISRLSSTASNSADRLAIVQPLRHFVHDTNGMAFLVRNRVFVDTVVKDVLEFIDGTKVICEPEIITDEDEYRPDSPLLMEIESCLQKKLDNDEDSRDSRLHKDYSSLWAYSTPSPNRSSFSSPMYSPPSSGAGSPASAVSSSPLMSPFSHPRTTSESASEVPDLDSSLGNTEARQERAILCILKTRCGCGLAEKWWIHIIESELWLFTWQAQEDANLPFLCRDDVVNAVLSYLAYAPSPDYRIGRILRRMACYRPSIDSLLSMQFHTRVLHTLCMVPCRVVRYAKRCGRCERSAEFGRELLREFASHVDSDFGNSFLVKRLSNEDFTTRVVAAIAKVALIRDRFRLGRMSSGCLPALDLLFDSLHSLLVRENFSEICDESTYSDGPPICAQIVGAISTLVSPQRLREILDVDAAVRAQERGECIVEKYKDCSSEVEMLVFEDKEGETLARVPMDAICRGSHYFQGMFTSDLQEKYTKRRSFVFSPDEEDCSADDFTRFLHHLSGCRSQCSSIHSAQTCVSMIRLSDRYLCPALSEYVCSPHGPASRLLNGETLPIFLPAVLTAQTHERLVAMCLLTLIRYCTSAQIVAALRSVSPSRLLVESFMEQMKAMTSL
;
A
#
# COMPACT_ATOMS: atom_id res chain seq x y z
N MET A 1 -44.70 -3.71 -10.45
CA MET A 1 -44.97 -4.39 -11.73
C MET A 1 -45.60 -3.46 -12.78
N LEU A 2 -46.87 -3.05 -12.68
CA LEU A 2 -47.47 -2.19 -13.72
C LEU A 2 -46.80 -0.80 -13.85
N CYS A 3 -46.39 -0.20 -12.73
CA CYS A 3 -45.67 1.07 -12.72
C CYS A 3 -44.22 0.97 -13.19
N GLU A 4 -43.60 -0.20 -13.08
CA GLU A 4 -42.22 -0.44 -13.53
C GLU A 4 -42.19 -0.52 -15.08
N GLY A 5 -43.17 -1.22 -15.67
CA GLY A 5 -43.23 -1.46 -17.11
C GLY A 5 -44.03 -0.45 -17.95
N SER A 6 -44.78 0.48 -17.35
CA SER A 6 -45.67 1.39 -18.11
C SER A 6 -45.48 2.86 -17.73
N THR A 7 -45.09 3.67 -18.72
CA THR A 7 -45.01 5.12 -18.61
C THR A 7 -46.39 5.77 -18.41
N ASP A 8 -47.42 5.34 -19.14
CA ASP A 8 -48.80 5.83 -18.99
C ASP A 8 -49.34 5.63 -17.56
N MET A 9 -48.96 4.53 -16.92
CA MET A 9 -49.34 4.31 -15.53
C MET A 9 -48.63 5.25 -14.56
N ARG A 10 -47.35 5.54 -14.78
CA ARG A 10 -46.61 6.52 -13.97
C ARG A 10 -47.22 7.92 -14.14
N ASP A 11 -47.61 8.30 -15.35
CA ASP A 11 -48.23 9.59 -15.64
C ASP A 11 -49.57 9.75 -14.89
N ARG A 12 -50.47 8.76 -15.03
CA ARG A 12 -51.78 8.77 -14.33
C ARG A 12 -51.63 8.80 -12.80
N MET A 13 -50.64 8.12 -12.25
CA MET A 13 -50.37 8.15 -10.82
C MET A 13 -49.73 9.47 -10.37
N GLY A 14 -48.93 10.09 -11.24
CA GLY A 14 -48.42 11.43 -11.05
C GLY A 14 -49.55 12.46 -10.96
N GLU A 15 -50.50 12.43 -11.90
CA GLU A 15 -51.70 13.27 -11.89
C GLU A 15 -52.56 13.03 -10.64
N ALA A 16 -52.63 11.78 -10.17
CA ALA A 16 -53.34 11.40 -8.95
C ALA A 16 -52.63 11.82 -7.64
N ARG A 17 -51.49 12.53 -7.72
CA ARG A 17 -50.65 12.92 -6.57
C ARG A 17 -50.21 11.75 -5.70
N ALA A 18 -49.90 10.61 -6.33
CA ALA A 18 -49.55 9.39 -5.60
C ALA A 18 -48.29 9.56 -4.74
N ILE A 19 -47.27 10.28 -5.23
CA ILE A 19 -46.02 10.54 -4.49
C ILE A 19 -46.31 11.26 -3.17
N GLN A 20 -47.08 12.36 -3.22
CA GLN A 20 -47.42 13.15 -2.05
C GLN A 20 -48.25 12.35 -1.05
N ARG A 21 -49.25 11.59 -1.52
CA ARG A 21 -50.08 10.76 -0.65
C ARG A 21 -49.26 9.71 0.11
N ILE A 22 -48.29 9.08 -0.54
CA ILE A 22 -47.42 8.09 0.10
C ILE A 22 -46.57 8.74 1.19
N ILE A 23 -46.02 9.93 0.92
CA ILE A 23 -45.21 10.68 1.88
C ILE A 23 -46.05 11.16 3.05
N GLU A 24 -47.26 11.69 2.79
CA GLU A 24 -48.22 12.13 3.81
C GLU A 24 -48.66 10.98 4.73
N THR A 25 -48.80 9.76 4.21
CA THR A 25 -49.12 8.60 5.04
C THR A 25 -47.97 8.15 5.92
N ALA A 26 -46.74 8.60 5.64
CA ALA A 26 -45.50 8.18 6.31
C ALA A 26 -45.34 6.65 6.46
N ASP A 27 -46.01 5.88 5.60
CA ASP A 27 -45.98 4.42 5.64
C ASP A 27 -44.71 3.93 4.93
N GLU A 28 -43.70 3.62 5.75
CA GLU A 28 -42.40 3.08 5.36
C GLU A 28 -42.44 1.63 4.81
N SER A 29 -43.62 1.13 4.42
CA SER A 29 -43.74 -0.19 3.81
C SER A 29 -42.84 -0.34 2.57
N ALA A 30 -42.23 -1.51 2.43
CA ALA A 30 -41.34 -1.82 1.29
C ALA A 30 -42.06 -1.67 -0.07
N LEU A 31 -43.39 -1.85 -0.09
CA LEU A 31 -44.23 -1.65 -1.27
C LEU A 31 -44.30 -0.18 -1.69
N ASN A 32 -44.48 0.73 -0.74
CA ASN A 32 -44.49 2.17 -1.01
C ASN A 32 -43.11 2.65 -1.48
N CYS A 33 -42.04 2.14 -0.89
CA CYS A 33 -40.69 2.44 -1.31
C CYS A 33 -40.42 1.96 -2.74
N ARG A 34 -40.82 0.73 -3.08
CA ARG A 34 -40.76 0.19 -4.45
C ARG A 34 -41.57 1.03 -5.44
N LEU A 35 -42.75 1.47 -5.04
CA LEU A 35 -43.62 2.29 -5.87
C LEU A 35 -43.01 3.68 -6.13
N LEU A 36 -42.50 4.35 -5.10
CA LEU A 36 -41.76 5.61 -5.24
C LEU A 36 -40.52 5.43 -6.11
N ALA A 37 -39.77 4.35 -5.89
CA ALA A 37 -38.57 4.04 -6.64
C ALA A 37 -38.86 3.74 -8.13
N ALA A 38 -40.03 3.19 -8.45
CA ALA A 38 -40.47 2.99 -9.84
C ALA A 38 -40.67 4.31 -10.61
N PHE A 39 -40.94 5.44 -9.94
CA PHE A 39 -40.99 6.75 -10.61
C PHE A 39 -39.60 7.27 -11.03
N ALA A 40 -38.52 6.72 -10.47
CA ALA A 40 -37.15 7.06 -10.86
C ALA A 40 -36.68 6.28 -12.10
N GLN A 41 -37.23 5.10 -12.36
CA GLN A 41 -36.78 4.17 -13.41
C GLN A 41 -36.95 4.74 -14.82
N THR A 42 -35.95 4.49 -15.67
CA THR A 42 -35.98 4.85 -17.09
C THR A 42 -36.28 3.66 -17.99
N SER A 43 -37.15 3.84 -18.97
CA SER A 43 -37.43 2.95 -20.08
C SER A 43 -36.73 3.48 -21.33
N GLN A 44 -36.05 2.60 -22.08
CA GLN A 44 -35.24 2.89 -23.28
C GLN A 44 -35.96 3.68 -24.40
N HIS A 45 -37.27 3.96 -24.28
CA HIS A 45 -38.06 4.65 -25.31
C HIS A 45 -38.54 6.07 -24.99
N ASN A 46 -38.28 6.67 -23.82
CA ASN A 46 -38.74 8.05 -23.55
C ASN A 46 -37.92 8.85 -22.49
N ILE A 47 -36.71 9.28 -22.85
CA ILE A 47 -35.78 10.02 -21.96
C ILE A 47 -36.38 11.34 -21.41
N PHE A 48 -37.16 12.07 -22.21
CA PHE A 48 -37.68 13.41 -21.83
C PHE A 48 -38.80 13.37 -20.78
N LYS A 49 -39.70 12.37 -20.83
CA LYS A 49 -40.82 12.26 -19.88
C LYS A 49 -40.36 11.76 -18.49
N GLU A 50 -39.24 11.05 -18.45
CA GLU A 50 -38.72 10.43 -17.23
C GLU A 50 -37.92 11.40 -16.35
N ALA A 51 -37.56 12.57 -16.87
CA ALA A 51 -37.01 13.67 -16.08
C ALA A 51 -38.03 14.25 -15.08
N TRP A 52 -39.34 14.21 -15.42
CA TRP A 52 -40.39 14.68 -14.52
C TRP A 52 -40.50 13.83 -13.25
N GLY A 53 -40.49 12.50 -13.38
CA GLY A 53 -40.60 11.59 -12.23
C GLY A 53 -39.50 11.81 -11.20
N ARG A 54 -38.24 11.97 -11.66
CA ARG A 54 -37.09 12.28 -10.80
C ARG A 54 -37.19 13.66 -10.15
N ALA A 55 -37.61 14.67 -10.91
CA ALA A 55 -37.83 16.01 -10.37
C ALA A 55 -38.94 16.03 -9.31
N ALA A 56 -40.06 15.33 -9.56
CA ALA A 56 -41.17 15.18 -8.63
C ALA A 56 -40.75 14.46 -7.34
N LEU A 57 -39.98 13.38 -7.43
CA LEU A 57 -39.45 12.68 -6.25
C LEU A 57 -38.60 13.60 -5.37
N ARG A 58 -37.84 14.51 -5.96
CA ARG A 58 -37.07 15.52 -5.23
C ARG A 58 -37.97 16.62 -4.64
N GLU A 59 -38.82 17.23 -5.46
CA GLU A 59 -39.62 18.40 -5.07
C GLU A 59 -40.67 18.08 -4.00
N TYR A 60 -41.19 16.86 -4.00
CA TYR A 60 -42.21 16.44 -3.03
C TYR A 60 -41.64 15.78 -1.77
N GLY A 61 -40.32 15.71 -1.61
CA GLY A 61 -39.67 15.12 -0.42
C GLY A 61 -39.60 13.58 -0.42
N ALA A 62 -39.91 12.93 -1.55
CA ALA A 62 -39.86 11.47 -1.67
C ALA A 62 -38.44 10.94 -1.52
N LEU A 63 -37.45 11.73 -1.96
CA LEU A 63 -36.05 11.36 -1.88
C LEU A 63 -35.56 11.30 -0.43
N ASP A 64 -35.97 12.24 0.43
CA ASP A 64 -35.68 12.19 1.87
C ASP A 64 -36.34 10.97 2.53
N PHE A 65 -37.57 10.65 2.15
CA PHE A 65 -38.27 9.46 2.62
C PHE A 65 -37.52 8.17 2.25
N LEU A 66 -37.05 8.06 1.00
CA LEU A 66 -36.24 6.92 0.54
C LEU A 66 -34.89 6.83 1.27
N ILE A 67 -34.23 7.96 1.54
CA ILE A 67 -32.97 8.00 2.31
C ILE A 67 -33.21 7.58 3.77
N SER A 68 -34.27 8.08 4.40
CA SER A 68 -34.65 7.68 5.76
C SER A 68 -34.86 6.15 5.82
N ARG A 69 -35.60 5.60 4.85
CA ARG A 69 -35.82 4.17 4.76
C ARG A 69 -34.54 3.37 4.51
N LEU A 70 -33.65 3.86 3.65
CA LEU A 70 -32.35 3.25 3.41
C LEU A 70 -31.57 3.15 4.74
N SER A 71 -31.53 4.24 5.51
CA SER A 71 -30.81 4.30 6.79
C SER A 71 -31.38 3.39 7.89
N SER A 72 -32.71 3.16 7.90
CA SER A 72 -33.40 2.33 8.90
C SER A 72 -33.49 0.85 8.51
N THR A 73 -33.34 0.53 7.23
CA THR A 73 -33.28 -0.86 6.75
C THR A 73 -31.91 -1.47 7.07
N ALA A 74 -31.85 -2.77 7.39
CA ALA A 74 -30.58 -3.45 7.57
C ALA A 74 -29.74 -3.46 6.28
N SER A 75 -28.41 -3.35 6.38
CA SER A 75 -27.47 -3.30 5.25
C SER A 75 -27.52 -4.55 4.36
N ASN A 76 -27.80 -5.72 4.96
CA ASN A 76 -27.88 -7.02 4.28
C ASN A 76 -29.29 -7.40 3.79
N SER A 77 -30.29 -6.52 3.93
CA SER A 77 -31.67 -6.83 3.55
C SER A 77 -31.89 -6.77 2.04
N ALA A 78 -32.57 -7.77 1.48
CA ALA A 78 -32.98 -7.78 0.06
C ALA A 78 -33.89 -6.59 -0.31
N ASP A 79 -34.64 -6.04 0.65
CA ASP A 79 -35.48 -4.87 0.42
C ASP A 79 -34.66 -3.60 0.14
N ARG A 80 -33.39 -3.57 0.56
CA ARG A 80 -32.48 -2.44 0.33
C ARG A 80 -32.18 -2.25 -1.16
N LEU A 81 -32.06 -3.33 -1.93
CA LEU A 81 -31.86 -3.26 -3.38
C LEU A 81 -33.00 -2.55 -4.10
N ALA A 82 -34.22 -2.72 -3.58
CA ALA A 82 -35.41 -2.11 -4.14
C ALA A 82 -35.39 -0.57 -4.00
N ILE A 83 -34.57 -0.05 -3.08
CA ILE A 83 -34.34 1.37 -2.86
C ILE A 83 -33.10 1.83 -3.63
N VAL A 84 -31.97 1.13 -3.51
CA VAL A 84 -30.69 1.56 -4.08
C VAL A 84 -30.64 1.42 -5.61
N GLN A 85 -31.18 0.36 -6.19
CA GLN A 85 -31.12 0.19 -7.65
C GLN A 85 -31.82 1.32 -8.39
N PRO A 86 -33.04 1.75 -8.01
CA PRO A 86 -33.69 2.82 -8.72
C PRO A 86 -33.01 4.18 -8.55
N LEU A 87 -32.30 4.41 -7.43
CA LEU A 87 -31.49 5.61 -7.24
C LEU A 87 -30.43 5.79 -8.34
N ARG A 88 -29.97 4.70 -8.99
CA ARG A 88 -29.02 4.79 -10.11
C ARG A 88 -29.54 5.60 -11.29
N HIS A 89 -30.86 5.64 -11.49
CA HIS A 89 -31.48 6.40 -12.58
C HIS A 89 -31.40 7.93 -12.35
N PHE A 90 -31.09 8.38 -11.14
CA PHE A 90 -30.81 9.79 -10.88
C PHE A 90 -29.52 10.28 -11.53
N VAL A 91 -28.68 9.41 -12.11
CA VAL A 91 -27.53 9.83 -12.93
C VAL A 91 -27.93 10.78 -14.07
N HIS A 92 -29.18 10.70 -14.55
CA HIS A 92 -29.75 11.60 -15.55
C HIS A 92 -30.43 12.85 -14.96
N ASP A 93 -30.23 13.13 -13.67
CA ASP A 93 -30.75 14.29 -12.95
C ASP A 93 -29.68 14.83 -11.99
N THR A 94 -28.86 15.75 -12.49
CA THR A 94 -27.74 16.36 -11.75
C THR A 94 -28.18 16.97 -10.42
N ASN A 95 -29.37 17.57 -10.35
CA ASN A 95 -29.91 18.15 -9.12
C ASN A 95 -30.29 17.07 -8.10
N GLY A 96 -30.82 15.94 -8.56
CA GLY A 96 -31.09 14.77 -7.71
C GLY A 96 -29.80 14.13 -7.18
N MET A 97 -28.77 13.99 -8.00
CA MET A 97 -27.46 13.47 -7.54
C MET A 97 -26.78 14.41 -6.54
N ALA A 98 -26.86 15.72 -6.78
CA ALA A 98 -26.38 16.73 -5.84
C ALA A 98 -27.18 16.71 -4.52
N PHE A 99 -28.49 16.43 -4.58
CA PHE A 99 -29.31 16.28 -3.37
C PHE A 99 -28.83 15.09 -2.52
N LEU A 100 -28.61 13.93 -3.14
CA LEU A 100 -28.15 12.72 -2.45
C LEU A 100 -26.83 12.95 -1.71
N VAL A 101 -25.82 13.51 -2.38
CA VAL A 101 -24.48 13.70 -1.77
C VAL A 101 -24.46 14.77 -0.69
N ARG A 102 -25.33 15.79 -0.78
CA ARG A 102 -25.47 16.84 0.23
C ARG A 102 -26.21 16.37 1.47
N ASN A 103 -27.01 15.31 1.34
CA ASN A 103 -27.71 14.71 2.46
C ASN A 103 -26.72 13.85 3.27
N ARG A 104 -26.37 14.32 4.48
CA ARG A 104 -25.43 13.62 5.37
C ARG A 104 -25.91 12.21 5.73
N VAL A 105 -27.21 12.02 5.95
CA VAL A 105 -27.77 10.71 6.30
C VAL A 105 -27.48 9.70 5.20
N PHE A 106 -27.60 10.08 3.93
CA PHE A 106 -27.27 9.20 2.82
C PHE A 106 -25.79 8.81 2.82
N VAL A 107 -24.88 9.80 2.89
CA VAL A 107 -23.43 9.53 2.87
C VAL A 107 -23.01 8.67 4.08
N ASP A 108 -23.49 9.00 5.27
CA ASP A 108 -23.18 8.29 6.51
C ASP A 108 -23.72 6.85 6.47
N THR A 109 -24.90 6.65 5.86
CA THR A 109 -25.48 5.32 5.66
C THR A 109 -24.61 4.47 4.76
N VAL A 110 -24.20 4.97 3.59
CA VAL A 110 -23.33 4.21 2.67
C VAL A 110 -21.99 3.86 3.33
N VAL A 111 -21.39 4.80 4.07
CA VAL A 111 -20.15 4.54 4.82
C VAL A 111 -20.36 3.42 5.85
N LYS A 112 -21.44 3.51 6.65
CA LYS A 112 -21.80 2.49 7.63
C LYS A 112 -21.99 1.12 6.97
N ASP A 113 -22.74 1.04 5.88
CA ASP A 113 -23.03 -0.23 5.21
C ASP A 113 -21.77 -0.90 4.66
N VAL A 114 -20.85 -0.11 4.08
CA VAL A 114 -19.55 -0.59 3.61
C VAL A 114 -18.73 -1.15 4.76
N LEU A 115 -18.67 -0.46 5.90
CA LEU A 115 -17.92 -0.92 7.07
C LEU A 115 -18.53 -2.20 7.65
N GLU A 116 -19.85 -2.27 7.81
CA GLU A 116 -20.56 -3.49 8.26
C GLU A 116 -20.31 -4.67 7.30
N PHE A 117 -20.30 -4.42 5.99
CA PHE A 117 -19.98 -5.44 4.99
C PHE A 117 -18.55 -5.95 5.13
N ILE A 118 -17.58 -5.05 5.31
CA ILE A 118 -16.18 -5.45 5.48
C ILE A 118 -15.96 -6.19 6.79
N ASP A 119 -16.59 -5.78 7.90
CA ASP A 119 -16.48 -6.51 9.17
C ASP A 119 -17.05 -7.93 9.07
N GLY A 120 -18.11 -8.13 8.28
CA GLY A 120 -18.70 -9.45 8.05
C GLY A 120 -17.98 -10.32 7.00
N THR A 121 -17.25 -9.73 6.05
CA THR A 121 -16.77 -10.45 4.85
C THR A 121 -15.29 -10.22 4.50
N LYS A 122 -14.53 -9.48 5.32
CA LYS A 122 -13.13 -9.15 5.01
C LYS A 122 -12.29 -10.41 4.76
N VAL A 123 -11.46 -10.32 3.73
CA VAL A 123 -10.47 -11.35 3.40
C VAL A 123 -9.09 -10.74 3.59
N ILE A 124 -8.34 -11.21 4.57
CA ILE A 124 -6.95 -10.80 4.82
C ILE A 124 -6.02 -11.82 4.14
N CYS A 125 -5.01 -11.34 3.43
CA CYS A 125 -4.03 -12.22 2.79
C CYS A 125 -3.13 -12.86 3.87
N GLU A 126 -3.06 -14.18 3.89
CA GLU A 126 -2.05 -14.92 4.65
C GLU A 126 -0.83 -15.14 3.74
N PRO A 127 0.38 -14.69 4.13
CA PRO A 127 1.57 -14.88 3.31
C PRO A 127 2.00 -16.36 3.27
N GLU A 128 2.08 -16.93 2.08
CA GLU A 128 2.70 -18.25 1.87
C GLU A 128 4.19 -18.07 1.59
N ILE A 129 5.06 -18.68 2.40
CA ILE A 129 6.52 -18.56 2.26
C ILE A 129 7.00 -19.51 1.16
N ILE A 130 7.86 -19.01 0.27
CA ILE A 130 8.55 -19.80 -0.75
C ILE A 130 9.47 -20.80 -0.04
N THR A 131 9.30 -22.10 -0.28
CA THR A 131 10.14 -23.15 0.31
C THR A 131 11.28 -23.54 -0.64
N ASP A 132 12.31 -24.19 -0.11
CA ASP A 132 13.44 -24.72 -0.90
C ASP A 132 12.99 -25.77 -1.94
N GLU A 133 11.77 -26.32 -1.82
CA GLU A 133 11.17 -27.27 -2.77
C GLU A 133 10.41 -26.59 -3.93
N ASP A 134 10.09 -25.30 -3.81
CA ASP A 134 9.60 -24.50 -4.94
C ASP A 134 10.78 -24.27 -5.89
N GLU A 135 10.92 -25.13 -6.90
CA GLU A 135 12.01 -25.14 -7.90
C GLU A 135 12.53 -23.73 -8.24
N TYR A 136 13.84 -23.54 -8.00
CA TYR A 136 14.76 -22.64 -8.70
C TYR A 136 14.09 -21.56 -9.56
N ARG A 137 13.55 -20.51 -8.92
CA ARG A 137 13.41 -19.24 -9.62
C ARG A 137 14.71 -18.44 -9.42
N PRO A 138 15.51 -18.23 -10.48
CA PRO A 138 16.63 -17.28 -10.43
C PRO A 138 16.14 -15.84 -10.21
N ASP A 139 14.83 -15.60 -10.29
CA ASP A 139 14.26 -14.27 -10.26
C ASP A 139 13.56 -14.05 -8.91
N SER A 140 14.25 -13.36 -8.01
CA SER A 140 13.60 -12.69 -6.88
C SER A 140 12.39 -11.88 -7.42
N PRO A 141 11.19 -11.95 -6.82
CA PRO A 141 10.03 -11.16 -7.23
C PRO A 141 10.31 -9.65 -7.31
N LEU A 142 11.40 -9.19 -6.66
CA LEU A 142 11.90 -7.82 -6.70
C LEU A 142 12.79 -7.55 -7.92
N LEU A 143 13.61 -8.51 -8.37
CA LEU A 143 14.34 -8.40 -9.63
C LEU A 143 13.35 -8.26 -10.77
N MET A 144 12.24 -9.03 -10.77
CA MET A 144 11.17 -8.83 -11.76
C MET A 144 10.48 -7.45 -11.67
N GLU A 145 10.27 -6.91 -10.46
CA GLU A 145 9.68 -5.57 -10.28
C GLU A 145 10.64 -4.46 -10.74
N ILE A 146 11.95 -4.66 -10.53
CA ILE A 146 13.03 -3.75 -10.93
C ILE A 146 13.35 -3.88 -12.44
N GLU A 147 13.32 -5.08 -13.01
CA GLU A 147 13.56 -5.39 -14.42
C GLU A 147 12.38 -4.99 -15.30
N SER A 148 11.14 -5.22 -14.86
CA SER A 148 9.95 -4.72 -15.57
C SER A 148 9.91 -3.19 -15.65
N CYS A 149 10.59 -2.47 -14.73
CA CYS A 149 10.79 -1.03 -14.83
C CYS A 149 11.84 -0.65 -15.89
N LEU A 150 12.78 -1.53 -16.21
CA LEU A 150 13.86 -1.31 -17.19
C LEU A 150 13.54 -1.82 -18.59
N GLN A 151 12.90 -2.99 -18.75
CA GLN A 151 12.50 -3.52 -20.07
C GLN A 151 11.45 -2.63 -20.76
N LYS A 152 10.58 -1.97 -19.98
CA LYS A 152 9.67 -0.92 -20.50
C LYS A 152 10.39 0.29 -21.12
N LYS A 153 11.72 0.40 -21.01
CA LYS A 153 12.55 1.43 -21.65
C LYS A 153 13.15 1.00 -23.00
N LEU A 154 13.09 -0.29 -23.35
CA LEU A 154 13.77 -0.87 -24.51
C LEU A 154 12.81 -1.37 -25.61
N ASP A 155 11.65 -1.89 -25.25
CA ASP A 155 10.72 -2.47 -26.23
C ASP A 155 9.65 -1.45 -26.66
N ASN A 156 10.04 -0.61 -27.62
CA ASN A 156 9.11 0.13 -28.46
C ASN A 156 9.28 -0.46 -29.87
N ASP A 157 8.52 -1.51 -30.21
CA ASP A 157 8.00 -1.78 -31.56
C ASP A 157 7.23 -3.12 -31.63
N GLU A 158 6.01 -2.99 -32.15
CA GLU A 158 5.10 -3.92 -32.85
C GLU A 158 4.78 -5.37 -32.38
N ASP A 159 3.48 -5.65 -32.51
CA ASP A 159 2.81 -6.95 -32.72
C ASP A 159 2.55 -7.92 -31.54
N SER A 160 1.41 -7.70 -30.86
CA SER A 160 0.54 -8.81 -30.41
C SER A 160 -0.91 -8.37 -30.15
N ARG A 161 -1.85 -9.25 -30.53
CA ARG A 161 -3.29 -9.03 -30.76
C ARG A 161 -4.19 -9.17 -29.51
N ASP A 162 -3.75 -8.70 -28.34
CA ASP A 162 -4.57 -8.59 -27.10
C ASP A 162 -4.84 -7.13 -26.67
N SER A 163 -4.71 -6.22 -27.63
CA SER A 163 -4.61 -4.76 -27.48
C SER A 163 -5.95 -4.01 -27.30
N ARG A 164 -6.83 -4.44 -26.37
CA ARG A 164 -8.05 -3.67 -26.01
C ARG A 164 -8.30 -3.36 -24.53
N LEU A 165 -7.39 -3.70 -23.62
CA LEU A 165 -7.45 -3.22 -22.22
C LEU A 165 -6.15 -2.60 -21.68
N HIS A 166 -5.11 -2.51 -22.50
CA HIS A 166 -3.85 -1.85 -22.14
C HIS A 166 -3.53 -0.71 -23.11
N LYS A 167 -3.83 0.51 -22.68
CA LYS A 167 -3.00 1.68 -22.97
C LYS A 167 -2.76 2.40 -21.66
N ASP A 168 -1.47 2.55 -21.36
CA ASP A 168 -0.84 3.41 -20.35
C ASP A 168 -0.91 2.96 -18.88
N TYR A 169 -0.18 1.89 -18.55
CA TYR A 169 0.33 1.63 -17.19
C TYR A 169 1.85 1.35 -17.23
N SER A 170 2.62 2.42 -17.48
CA SER A 170 4.07 2.39 -17.53
C SER A 170 4.68 3.19 -16.38
N SER A 171 5.42 2.47 -15.52
CA SER A 171 6.46 2.89 -14.56
C SER A 171 6.10 2.78 -13.07
N LEU A 172 6.58 1.71 -12.44
CA LEU A 172 6.66 1.54 -10.98
C LEU A 172 7.86 2.33 -10.43
N TRP A 173 7.93 3.65 -10.71
CA TRP A 173 9.00 4.61 -10.32
C TRP A 173 10.16 4.87 -11.32
N ALA A 174 10.04 4.50 -12.59
CA ALA A 174 10.98 4.96 -13.63
C ALA A 174 10.63 6.36 -14.16
N TYR A 175 11.42 7.37 -13.76
CA TYR A 175 11.52 8.63 -14.48
C TYR A 175 12.06 8.37 -15.89
N SER A 176 11.27 8.76 -16.90
CA SER A 176 11.78 9.20 -18.20
C SER A 176 11.02 10.47 -18.55
N THR A 177 11.71 11.61 -18.42
CA THR A 177 11.27 12.88 -19.00
C THR A 177 11.27 12.77 -20.53
N PRO A 178 10.21 13.19 -21.24
CA PRO A 178 10.39 13.88 -22.49
C PRO A 178 10.59 15.35 -22.17
N SER A 179 11.82 15.84 -22.38
CA SER A 179 12.07 17.27 -22.55
C SER A 179 11.16 17.81 -23.67
N PRO A 180 10.70 19.07 -23.58
CA PRO A 180 9.73 19.62 -24.51
C PRO A 180 10.39 19.90 -25.86
N ASN A 181 10.16 19.03 -26.86
CA ASN A 181 10.47 19.40 -28.23
C ASN A 181 9.26 20.10 -28.85
N ARG A 182 9.52 21.36 -29.24
CA ARG A 182 8.60 22.28 -29.90
C ARG A 182 8.12 21.74 -31.25
N SER A 183 6.82 21.84 -31.50
CA SER A 183 6.25 22.35 -32.75
C SER A 183 4.76 22.66 -32.51
N SER A 184 4.43 23.94 -32.32
CA SER A 184 3.85 24.81 -33.36
C SER A 184 2.44 24.40 -33.77
N PHE A 185 1.42 24.85 -33.04
CA PHE A 185 0.24 25.47 -33.64
C PHE A 185 -0.35 26.51 -32.67
N SER A 186 -0.60 27.68 -33.24
CA SER A 186 -0.98 28.97 -32.70
C SER A 186 -2.26 28.99 -31.87
N SER A 187 -2.19 29.55 -30.66
CA SER A 187 -3.35 30.15 -29.99
C SER A 187 -3.49 31.62 -30.43
N PRO A 188 -4.71 32.14 -30.65
CA PRO A 188 -4.91 33.54 -31.02
C PRO A 188 -4.61 34.44 -29.83
N MET A 189 -3.87 35.51 -30.09
CA MET A 189 -3.60 36.58 -29.13
C MET A 189 -4.88 37.35 -28.81
N TYR A 190 -5.12 37.60 -27.52
CA TYR A 190 -5.81 38.81 -27.06
C TYR A 190 -5.02 39.42 -25.92
N SER A 191 -4.38 40.55 -26.21
CA SER A 191 -3.85 41.49 -25.21
C SER A 191 -5.01 42.31 -24.62
N PRO A 192 -4.91 42.77 -23.36
CA PRO A 192 -5.92 43.65 -22.77
C PRO A 192 -5.62 45.11 -23.11
N PRO A 193 -6.61 45.99 -23.31
CA PRO A 193 -6.40 47.42 -23.20
C PRO A 193 -6.87 47.94 -21.85
N SER A 194 -6.08 48.86 -21.31
CA SER A 194 -6.31 49.63 -20.10
C SER A 194 -7.15 50.90 -20.36
N SER A 195 -8.05 51.17 -19.41
CA SER A 195 -8.53 52.48 -18.92
C SER A 195 -9.39 53.42 -19.79
N GLY A 196 -10.60 53.74 -19.29
CA GLY A 196 -11.28 55.01 -19.60
C GLY A 196 -12.82 55.02 -19.52
N ALA A 197 -13.35 55.55 -18.40
CA ALA A 197 -14.67 56.16 -18.11
C ALA A 197 -15.91 55.98 -19.04
N GLY A 198 -17.06 55.65 -18.43
CA GLY A 198 -18.40 56.00 -18.92
C GLY A 198 -19.48 54.90 -18.75
N SER A 199 -20.41 55.07 -17.81
CA SER A 199 -21.69 54.34 -17.72
C SER A 199 -22.79 55.06 -18.54
N PRO A 200 -24.06 54.58 -18.59
CA PRO A 200 -24.61 53.23 -18.85
C PRO A 200 -25.73 53.25 -19.94
N ALA A 201 -26.12 52.10 -20.51
CA ALA A 201 -27.49 51.88 -21.03
C ALA A 201 -27.78 50.40 -21.39
N SER A 202 -29.02 50.00 -21.10
CA SER A 202 -29.70 48.71 -21.25
C SER A 202 -30.09 48.35 -22.70
N ALA A 203 -30.32 47.06 -23.01
CA ALA A 203 -31.57 46.51 -23.61
C ALA A 203 -31.40 45.17 -24.38
N VAL A 204 -32.09 44.14 -23.86
CA VAL A 204 -33.01 43.13 -24.46
C VAL A 204 -32.91 42.70 -25.95
N SER A 205 -33.09 41.37 -26.17
CA SER A 205 -34.08 40.71 -27.08
C SER A 205 -33.62 39.94 -28.36
N SER A 206 -33.77 38.60 -28.28
CA SER A 206 -34.52 37.67 -29.17
C SER A 206 -34.08 37.29 -30.62
N SER A 207 -34.14 35.97 -30.88
CA SER A 207 -34.02 35.14 -32.13
C SER A 207 -35.15 35.37 -33.18
N PRO A 208 -35.48 34.47 -34.17
CA PRO A 208 -34.81 33.41 -34.98
C PRO A 208 -35.20 33.43 -36.51
N LEU A 209 -35.13 32.29 -37.24
CA LEU A 209 -35.73 31.87 -38.56
C LEU A 209 -34.72 31.73 -39.74
N MET A 210 -34.80 30.87 -40.76
CA MET A 210 -35.51 29.61 -41.13
C MET A 210 -34.81 28.99 -42.39
N SER A 211 -35.15 27.74 -42.71
CA SER A 211 -34.82 26.83 -43.85
C SER A 211 -35.29 27.35 -45.25
N PRO A 212 -35.27 26.66 -46.46
CA PRO A 212 -35.39 25.19 -46.77
C PRO A 212 -34.77 24.56 -48.08
N PHE A 213 -34.84 23.21 -48.19
CA PHE A 213 -35.13 22.24 -49.31
C PHE A 213 -35.00 22.65 -50.82
N SER A 214 -34.74 21.83 -51.88
CA SER A 214 -34.82 20.37 -52.19
C SER A 214 -34.47 20.00 -53.69
N HIS A 215 -33.75 18.87 -53.93
CA HIS A 215 -33.94 17.73 -54.92
C HIS A 215 -34.10 17.90 -56.49
N PRO A 216 -34.14 16.82 -57.35
CA PRO A 216 -33.51 15.45 -57.43
C PRO A 216 -33.15 14.89 -58.87
N ARG A 217 -32.74 13.58 -58.95
CA ARG A 217 -32.75 12.54 -60.05
C ARG A 217 -31.43 12.27 -60.84
N THR A 218 -30.96 11.04 -61.19
CA THR A 218 -31.49 9.65 -61.23
C THR A 218 -30.39 8.58 -61.53
N THR A 219 -30.58 7.34 -61.02
CA THR A 219 -30.18 5.96 -61.52
C THR A 219 -28.68 5.60 -61.69
N SER A 220 -28.13 4.44 -61.27
CA SER A 220 -28.64 3.07 -61.03
C SER A 220 -27.78 2.26 -60.01
N GLU A 221 -28.42 1.27 -59.39
CA GLU A 221 -28.00 0.28 -58.36
C GLU A 221 -26.79 -0.60 -58.80
N SER A 222 -25.92 -1.11 -57.92
CA SER A 222 -26.18 -2.19 -56.94
C SER A 222 -24.98 -2.42 -56.00
N ALA A 223 -25.26 -2.99 -54.82
CA ALA A 223 -24.37 -3.41 -53.71
C ALA A 223 -24.07 -2.33 -52.65
N SER A 224 -24.93 -2.33 -51.63
CA SER A 224 -24.92 -1.51 -50.43
C SER A 224 -23.99 -2.10 -49.37
N GLU A 225 -22.90 -1.40 -49.07
CA GLU A 225 -22.21 -1.45 -47.77
C GLU A 225 -22.09 -0.02 -47.25
N VAL A 226 -23.02 0.38 -46.38
CA VAL A 226 -22.95 1.59 -45.56
C VAL A 226 -22.35 1.18 -44.22
N PRO A 227 -21.47 1.99 -43.60
CA PRO A 227 -20.75 1.59 -42.40
C PRO A 227 -21.68 1.62 -41.18
N ASP A 228 -21.72 0.49 -40.46
CA ASP A 228 -22.38 0.37 -39.16
C ASP A 228 -21.78 1.35 -38.15
N LEU A 229 -22.59 2.33 -37.78
CA LEU A 229 -22.36 3.24 -36.66
C LEU A 229 -23.41 2.94 -35.60
N ASP A 230 -23.37 1.72 -35.04
CA ASP A 230 -24.10 1.35 -33.83
C ASP A 230 -23.52 0.07 -33.21
N SER A 231 -22.84 0.19 -32.07
CA SER A 231 -22.67 -0.88 -31.06
C SER A 231 -21.64 -0.51 -29.98
N SER A 232 -22.00 0.32 -29.00
CA SER A 232 -21.31 0.24 -27.68
C SER A 232 -22.18 0.47 -26.45
N LEU A 233 -23.42 0.94 -26.59
CA LEU A 233 -24.32 1.20 -25.46
C LEU A 233 -25.21 0.00 -25.06
N GLY A 234 -25.36 -1.02 -25.90
CA GLY A 234 -26.26 -2.17 -25.63
C GLY A 234 -25.67 -3.34 -24.84
N ASN A 235 -24.36 -3.37 -24.58
CA ASN A 235 -23.69 -4.56 -24.03
C ASN A 235 -23.58 -4.61 -22.50
N THR A 236 -23.84 -3.50 -21.79
CA THR A 236 -23.77 -3.45 -20.32
C THR A 236 -25.09 -3.84 -19.65
N GLU A 237 -26.23 -3.41 -20.18
CA GLU A 237 -27.55 -3.72 -19.61
C GLU A 237 -27.94 -5.19 -19.86
N ALA A 238 -27.72 -5.71 -21.06
CA ALA A 238 -28.04 -7.11 -21.42
C ALA A 238 -27.19 -8.15 -20.65
N ARG A 239 -25.99 -7.77 -20.19
CA ARG A 239 -25.12 -8.63 -19.37
C ARG A 239 -25.55 -8.61 -17.89
N GLN A 240 -26.17 -7.52 -17.45
CA GLN A 240 -26.63 -7.30 -16.07
C GLN A 240 -28.02 -7.93 -15.85
N GLU A 241 -28.93 -7.85 -16.82
CA GLU A 241 -30.19 -8.61 -16.79
C GLU A 241 -29.96 -10.12 -16.82
N ARG A 242 -28.99 -10.61 -17.60
CA ARG A 242 -28.59 -12.04 -17.61
C ARG A 242 -27.99 -12.48 -16.27
N ALA A 243 -27.28 -11.61 -15.55
CA ALA A 243 -26.76 -11.92 -14.22
C ALA A 243 -27.90 -12.03 -13.18
N ILE A 244 -28.88 -11.13 -13.24
CA ILE A 244 -30.08 -11.15 -12.37
C ILE A 244 -30.93 -12.41 -12.63
N LEU A 245 -31.09 -12.80 -13.90
CA LEU A 245 -31.84 -14.01 -14.28
C LEU A 245 -31.10 -15.32 -13.90
N CYS A 246 -29.77 -15.33 -13.87
CA CYS A 246 -28.97 -16.45 -13.37
C CYS A 246 -29.05 -16.60 -11.84
N ILE A 247 -29.13 -15.50 -11.09
CA ILE A 247 -29.23 -15.53 -9.61
C ILE A 247 -30.61 -16.02 -9.16
N LEU A 248 -31.69 -15.63 -9.85
CA LEU A 248 -33.05 -16.10 -9.56
C LEU A 248 -33.25 -17.61 -9.79
N LYS A 249 -32.38 -18.26 -10.59
CA LYS A 249 -32.52 -19.67 -10.98
C LYS A 249 -31.70 -20.67 -10.13
N THR A 250 -30.84 -20.22 -9.23
CA THR A 250 -29.90 -21.12 -8.54
C THR A 250 -30.38 -21.46 -7.13
N ARG A 251 -31.09 -22.58 -6.99
CA ARG A 251 -31.40 -23.23 -5.69
C ARG A 251 -30.10 -23.84 -5.11
N CYS A 252 -29.36 -23.08 -4.31
CA CYS A 252 -28.39 -23.64 -3.36
C CYS A 252 -28.22 -22.69 -2.16
N GLY A 253 -28.54 -23.19 -0.96
CA GLY A 253 -28.96 -22.39 0.21
C GLY A 253 -27.88 -21.71 1.05
N CYS A 254 -26.60 -21.71 0.66
CA CYS A 254 -25.52 -21.14 1.50
C CYS A 254 -24.69 -20.01 0.86
N GLY A 255 -25.02 -19.54 -0.36
CA GLY A 255 -24.24 -18.49 -1.05
C GLY A 255 -25.05 -17.38 -1.73
N LEU A 256 -26.36 -17.28 -1.44
CA LEU A 256 -27.23 -16.25 -2.00
C LEU A 256 -27.17 -14.94 -1.20
N ALA A 257 -27.20 -15.02 0.13
CA ALA A 257 -27.20 -13.84 1.01
C ALA A 257 -25.95 -12.95 0.80
N GLU A 258 -24.77 -13.56 0.72
CA GLU A 258 -23.51 -12.84 0.46
C GLU A 258 -23.49 -12.18 -0.93
N LYS A 259 -24.06 -12.82 -1.95
CA LYS A 259 -24.12 -12.25 -3.31
C LYS A 259 -25.00 -11.02 -3.39
N TRP A 260 -26.14 -11.01 -2.69
CA TRP A 260 -27.01 -9.83 -2.67
C TRP A 260 -26.37 -8.67 -1.89
N TRP A 261 -25.67 -8.95 -0.79
CA TRP A 261 -24.98 -7.92 -0.02
C TRP A 261 -23.86 -7.23 -0.82
N ILE A 262 -23.05 -8.00 -1.57
CA ILE A 262 -22.05 -7.43 -2.48
C ILE A 262 -22.70 -6.47 -3.49
N HIS A 263 -23.83 -6.88 -4.10
CA HIS A 263 -24.52 -6.05 -5.08
C HIS A 263 -25.12 -4.76 -4.49
N ILE A 264 -25.56 -4.78 -3.23
CA ILE A 264 -26.01 -3.58 -2.51
C ILE A 264 -24.84 -2.60 -2.39
N ILE A 265 -23.72 -3.05 -1.83
CA ILE A 265 -22.54 -2.23 -1.57
C ILE A 265 -21.95 -1.68 -2.87
N GLU A 266 -21.83 -2.50 -3.91
CA GLU A 266 -21.42 -2.05 -5.24
C GLU A 266 -22.39 -1.02 -5.83
N SER A 267 -23.69 -1.09 -5.51
CA SER A 267 -24.67 -0.13 -6.00
C SER A 267 -24.60 1.21 -5.29
N GLU A 268 -24.38 1.19 -3.97
CA GLU A 268 -24.15 2.40 -3.18
C GLU A 268 -22.83 3.09 -3.57
N LEU A 269 -21.73 2.34 -3.67
CA LEU A 269 -20.42 2.88 -4.10
C LEU A 269 -20.41 3.32 -5.57
N TRP A 270 -21.25 2.72 -6.42
CA TRP A 270 -21.44 3.21 -7.78
C TRP A 270 -22.09 4.60 -7.80
N LEU A 271 -23.05 4.89 -6.89
CA LEU A 271 -23.62 6.22 -6.77
C LEU A 271 -22.55 7.24 -6.37
N PHE A 272 -21.68 6.91 -5.41
CA PHE A 272 -20.54 7.75 -5.06
C PHE A 272 -19.59 7.97 -6.25
N THR A 273 -19.36 6.94 -7.07
CA THR A 273 -18.52 7.06 -8.28
C THR A 273 -19.06 8.10 -9.26
N TRP A 274 -20.38 8.19 -9.43
CA TRP A 274 -21.01 9.23 -10.25
C TRP A 274 -21.02 10.59 -9.57
N GLN A 275 -21.29 10.64 -8.26
CA GLN A 275 -21.23 11.89 -7.50
C GLN A 275 -19.83 12.53 -7.58
N ALA A 276 -18.76 11.72 -7.57
CA ALA A 276 -17.38 12.18 -7.68
C ALA A 276 -16.99 12.71 -9.08
N GLN A 277 -17.82 12.54 -10.11
CA GLN A 277 -17.56 13.14 -11.43
C GLN A 277 -17.80 14.66 -11.42
N GLU A 278 -18.72 15.12 -10.58
CA GLU A 278 -19.11 16.52 -10.49
C GLU A 278 -18.29 17.24 -9.40
N ASP A 279 -17.51 18.24 -9.79
CA ASP A 279 -16.62 18.96 -8.87
C ASP A 279 -17.38 19.66 -7.72
N ALA A 280 -18.62 20.10 -7.97
CA ALA A 280 -19.48 20.70 -6.95
C ALA A 280 -19.89 19.73 -5.82
N ASN A 281 -19.80 18.42 -6.07
CA ASN A 281 -20.17 17.37 -5.13
C ASN A 281 -18.97 16.88 -4.30
N LEU A 282 -17.75 17.02 -4.83
CA LEU A 282 -16.52 16.54 -4.19
C LEU A 282 -16.29 17.08 -2.77
N PRO A 283 -16.60 18.34 -2.41
CA PRO A 283 -16.47 18.83 -1.04
C PRO A 283 -17.27 18.01 -0.01
N PHE A 284 -18.38 17.40 -0.41
CA PHE A 284 -19.22 16.57 0.47
C PHE A 284 -18.70 15.13 0.61
N LEU A 285 -17.93 14.66 -0.38
CA LEU A 285 -17.27 13.35 -0.37
C LEU A 285 -15.86 13.40 0.23
N CYS A 286 -15.21 14.57 0.28
CA CYS A 286 -13.88 14.78 0.88
C CYS A 286 -13.90 14.71 2.41
N ARG A 287 -14.25 13.54 2.95
CA ARG A 287 -14.32 13.22 4.37
C ARG A 287 -13.45 12.00 4.70
N ASP A 288 -12.89 11.97 5.90
CA ASP A 288 -12.02 10.91 6.40
C ASP A 288 -12.69 9.53 6.37
N ASP A 289 -13.95 9.46 6.75
CA ASP A 289 -14.75 8.24 6.84
C ASP A 289 -15.10 7.66 5.46
N VAL A 290 -15.44 8.52 4.49
CA VAL A 290 -15.64 8.12 3.08
C VAL A 290 -14.36 7.57 2.49
N VAL A 291 -13.23 8.26 2.68
CA VAL A 291 -11.91 7.79 2.20
C VAL A 291 -11.58 6.43 2.80
N ASN A 292 -11.74 6.26 4.11
CA ASN A 292 -11.48 5.00 4.79
C ASN A 292 -12.41 3.87 4.31
N ALA A 293 -13.70 4.12 4.15
CA ALA A 293 -14.65 3.12 3.67
C ALA A 293 -14.28 2.63 2.27
N VAL A 294 -13.98 3.55 1.34
CA VAL A 294 -13.59 3.18 -0.02
C VAL A 294 -12.25 2.45 -0.06
N LEU A 295 -11.26 2.89 0.72
CA LEU A 295 -9.96 2.20 0.85
C LEU A 295 -10.13 0.78 1.42
N SER A 296 -10.91 0.64 2.50
CA SER A 296 -11.21 -0.65 3.11
C SER A 296 -11.95 -1.59 2.16
N TYR A 297 -12.89 -1.08 1.37
CA TYR A 297 -13.56 -1.87 0.33
C TYR A 297 -12.55 -2.40 -0.69
N LEU A 298 -11.70 -1.53 -1.25
CA LEU A 298 -10.70 -1.92 -2.25
C LEU A 298 -9.65 -2.89 -1.69
N ALA A 299 -9.28 -2.74 -0.41
CA ALA A 299 -8.29 -3.58 0.24
C ALA A 299 -8.85 -4.92 0.69
N TYR A 300 -10.02 -4.97 1.32
CA TYR A 300 -10.47 -6.10 2.14
C TYR A 300 -11.67 -6.87 1.57
N ALA A 301 -12.42 -6.32 0.61
CA ALA A 301 -13.53 -7.05 0.01
C ALA A 301 -13.04 -8.34 -0.68
N PRO A 302 -13.84 -9.42 -0.71
CA PRO A 302 -13.47 -10.68 -1.37
C PRO A 302 -13.14 -10.52 -2.86
N SER A 303 -13.91 -9.70 -3.57
CA SER A 303 -13.77 -9.44 -5.00
C SER A 303 -14.08 -7.96 -5.30
N PRO A 304 -13.16 -7.02 -5.00
CA PRO A 304 -13.42 -5.60 -5.15
C PRO A 304 -13.51 -5.19 -6.63
N ASP A 305 -14.50 -4.38 -6.98
CA ASP A 305 -14.53 -3.69 -8.27
C ASP A 305 -13.65 -2.42 -8.21
N TYR A 306 -12.45 -2.50 -8.78
CA TYR A 306 -11.50 -1.39 -8.81
C TYR A 306 -12.00 -0.15 -9.57
N ARG A 307 -13.11 -0.24 -10.33
CA ARG A 307 -13.76 0.96 -10.91
C ARG A 307 -14.28 1.91 -9.83
N ILE A 308 -14.62 1.40 -8.64
CA ILE A 308 -15.02 2.22 -7.47
C ILE A 308 -13.87 3.12 -7.01
N GLY A 309 -12.62 2.71 -7.25
CA GLY A 309 -11.44 3.53 -6.97
C GLY A 309 -11.41 4.87 -7.71
N ARG A 310 -12.24 5.05 -8.76
CA ARG A 310 -12.44 6.34 -9.41
C ARG A 310 -12.88 7.44 -8.45
N ILE A 311 -13.59 7.11 -7.36
CA ILE A 311 -13.96 8.08 -6.31
C ILE A 311 -12.69 8.74 -5.75
N LEU A 312 -11.76 7.93 -5.24
CA LEU A 312 -10.51 8.40 -4.67
C LEU A 312 -9.65 9.12 -5.71
N ARG A 313 -9.65 8.61 -6.94
CA ARG A 313 -8.94 9.22 -8.07
C ARG A 313 -9.41 10.66 -8.34
N ARG A 314 -10.73 10.85 -8.43
CA ARG A 314 -11.36 12.17 -8.63
C ARG A 314 -11.08 13.11 -7.46
N MET A 315 -11.14 12.61 -6.23
CA MET A 315 -10.79 13.38 -5.04
C MET A 315 -9.33 13.85 -5.09
N ALA A 316 -8.38 12.95 -5.42
CA ALA A 316 -6.96 13.27 -5.54
C ALA A 316 -6.65 14.32 -6.62
N CYS A 317 -7.47 14.41 -7.67
CA CYS A 317 -7.32 15.39 -8.75
C CYS A 317 -7.95 16.76 -8.44
N TYR A 318 -8.79 16.85 -7.41
CA TYR A 318 -9.55 18.05 -7.12
C TYR A 318 -8.71 19.05 -6.35
N ARG A 319 -8.16 20.03 -7.06
CA ARG A 319 -7.24 21.04 -6.48
C ARG A 319 -7.76 21.72 -5.19
N PRO A 320 -9.04 22.11 -5.09
CA PRO A 320 -9.55 22.77 -3.89
C PRO A 320 -9.61 21.88 -2.64
N SER A 321 -9.45 20.56 -2.75
CA SER A 321 -9.39 19.67 -1.59
C SER A 321 -7.98 19.21 -1.22
N ILE A 322 -6.93 19.66 -1.92
CA ILE A 322 -5.55 19.21 -1.66
C ILE A 322 -5.15 19.45 -0.20
N ASP A 323 -5.49 20.61 0.38
CA ASP A 323 -5.21 20.95 1.77
C ASP A 323 -5.97 20.04 2.75
N SER A 324 -7.24 19.73 2.46
CA SER A 324 -8.06 18.79 3.21
C SER A 324 -7.48 17.37 3.13
N LEU A 325 -7.13 16.90 1.94
CA LEU A 325 -6.52 15.58 1.69
C LEU A 325 -5.15 15.43 2.36
N LEU A 326 -4.34 16.49 2.35
CA LEU A 326 -3.07 16.53 3.08
C LEU A 326 -3.29 16.52 4.60
N SER A 327 -4.32 17.20 5.10
CA SER A 327 -4.67 17.23 6.52
C SER A 327 -5.14 15.87 7.04
N MET A 328 -5.92 15.13 6.26
CA MET A 328 -6.34 13.75 6.59
C MET A 328 -5.26 12.70 6.31
N GLN A 329 -4.08 13.09 5.84
CA GLN A 329 -2.97 12.19 5.54
C GLN A 329 -3.33 11.13 4.48
N PHE A 330 -4.04 11.56 3.44
CA PHE A 330 -4.54 10.70 2.36
C PHE A 330 -3.47 9.75 1.79
N HIS A 331 -2.27 10.26 1.53
CA HIS A 331 -1.15 9.48 1.02
C HIS A 331 -0.70 8.36 1.96
N THR A 332 -0.63 8.61 3.27
CA THR A 332 -0.32 7.61 4.28
C THR A 332 -1.39 6.53 4.31
N ARG A 333 -2.67 6.91 4.26
CA ARG A 333 -3.80 5.96 4.22
C ARG A 333 -3.73 5.05 3.00
N VAL A 334 -3.51 5.62 1.81
CA VAL A 334 -3.36 4.84 0.57
C VAL A 334 -2.17 3.88 0.65
N LEU A 335 -1.01 4.36 1.13
CA LEU A 335 0.20 3.55 1.25
C LEU A 335 -0.01 2.35 2.18
N HIS A 336 -0.53 2.57 3.37
CA HIS A 336 -0.69 1.52 4.38
C HIS A 336 -1.83 0.55 4.05
N THR A 337 -2.94 1.02 3.46
CA THR A 337 -4.10 0.17 3.18
C THR A 337 -3.98 -0.61 1.87
N LEU A 338 -3.40 -0.01 0.81
CA LEU A 338 -3.36 -0.64 -0.51
C LEU A 338 -1.97 -1.16 -0.90
N CYS A 339 -0.89 -0.49 -0.48
CA CYS A 339 0.46 -0.84 -0.93
C CYS A 339 1.20 -1.77 0.04
N MET A 340 1.03 -1.61 1.35
CA MET A 340 1.70 -2.40 2.39
C MET A 340 0.86 -3.61 2.84
N VAL A 341 0.53 -4.46 1.87
CA VAL A 341 -0.25 -5.68 2.07
C VAL A 341 0.64 -6.86 2.52
N PRO A 342 0.11 -7.81 3.33
CA PRO A 342 0.92 -8.83 4.03
C PRO A 342 1.91 -9.60 3.15
N CYS A 343 1.47 -10.17 2.03
CA CYS A 343 2.35 -10.95 1.14
C CYS A 343 3.37 -10.12 0.34
N ARG A 344 3.32 -8.77 0.45
CA ARG A 344 4.32 -7.87 -0.13
C ARG A 344 5.32 -7.35 0.90
N VAL A 345 4.94 -7.34 2.18
CA VAL A 345 5.81 -6.92 3.30
C VAL A 345 6.49 -8.10 3.98
N VAL A 346 6.45 -9.28 3.38
CA VAL A 346 7.21 -10.46 3.83
C VAL A 346 8.22 -10.82 2.74
N ARG A 347 9.51 -10.79 3.09
CA ARG A 347 10.64 -10.89 2.14
C ARG A 347 10.57 -12.12 1.22
N TYR A 348 10.08 -13.25 1.73
CA TYR A 348 10.00 -14.53 1.02
C TYR A 348 8.57 -15.01 0.72
N ALA A 349 7.58 -14.12 0.81
CA ALA A 349 6.21 -14.50 0.53
C ALA A 349 5.92 -14.56 -0.98
N LYS A 350 5.11 -15.55 -1.39
CA LYS A 350 4.50 -15.62 -2.71
C LYS A 350 3.51 -14.46 -2.86
N ARG A 351 3.68 -13.67 -3.94
CA ARG A 351 2.79 -12.55 -4.24
C ARG A 351 1.48 -13.08 -4.81
N CYS A 352 0.34 -12.64 -4.26
CA CYS A 352 -0.97 -12.99 -4.79
C CYS A 352 -1.52 -11.89 -5.71
N GLY A 353 -2.20 -12.27 -6.79
CA GLY A 353 -2.70 -11.33 -7.79
C GLY A 353 -3.75 -10.32 -7.28
N ARG A 354 -4.35 -10.55 -6.11
CA ARG A 354 -5.21 -9.55 -5.44
C ARG A 354 -4.38 -8.43 -4.81
N CYS A 355 -3.38 -8.78 -4.01
CA CYS A 355 -2.47 -7.85 -3.37
C CYS A 355 -1.65 -7.06 -4.40
N GLU A 356 -1.28 -7.68 -5.53
CA GLU A 356 -0.62 -6.98 -6.63
C GLU A 356 -1.51 -5.92 -7.27
N ARG A 357 -2.76 -6.25 -7.60
CA ARG A 357 -3.73 -5.29 -8.16
C ARG A 357 -4.02 -4.14 -7.19
N SER A 358 -4.21 -4.43 -5.90
CA SER A 358 -4.42 -3.42 -4.87
C SER A 358 -3.23 -2.45 -4.78
N ALA A 359 -2.01 -3.00 -4.71
CA ALA A 359 -0.80 -2.21 -4.65
C ALA A 359 -0.55 -1.41 -5.93
N GLU A 360 -0.86 -1.96 -7.10
CA GLU A 360 -0.80 -1.26 -8.38
C GLU A 360 -1.73 -0.05 -8.38
N PHE A 361 -3.01 -0.27 -8.06
CA PHE A 361 -3.98 0.82 -7.97
C PHE A 361 -3.56 1.89 -6.95
N GLY A 362 -3.10 1.49 -5.76
CA GLY A 362 -2.60 2.40 -4.74
C GLY A 362 -1.43 3.26 -5.21
N ARG A 363 -0.47 2.69 -5.95
CA ARG A 363 0.66 3.45 -6.52
C ARG A 363 0.23 4.45 -7.59
N GLU A 364 -0.72 4.08 -8.43
CA GLU A 364 -1.29 4.97 -9.43
C GLU A 364 -1.97 6.18 -8.78
N LEU A 365 -2.78 5.93 -7.76
CA LEU A 365 -3.46 6.95 -6.98
C LEU A 365 -2.47 7.90 -6.28
N LEU A 366 -1.42 7.36 -5.67
CA LEU A 366 -0.35 8.17 -5.05
C LEU A 366 0.41 9.01 -6.07
N ARG A 367 0.68 8.47 -7.27
CA ARG A 367 1.37 9.22 -8.33
C ARG A 367 0.55 10.42 -8.79
N GLU A 368 -0.75 10.22 -9.00
CA GLU A 368 -1.65 11.27 -9.43
C GLU A 368 -1.80 12.34 -8.34
N PHE A 369 -2.01 11.94 -7.09
CA PHE A 369 -2.05 12.88 -5.96
C PHE A 369 -0.74 13.66 -5.81
N ALA A 370 0.41 13.00 -5.88
CA ALA A 370 1.72 13.63 -5.82
C ALA A 370 1.91 14.68 -6.93
N SER A 371 1.41 14.43 -8.15
CA SER A 371 1.51 15.39 -9.26
C SER A 371 0.76 16.71 -8.99
N HIS A 372 -0.30 16.66 -8.17
CA HIS A 372 -1.06 17.84 -7.77
C HIS A 372 -0.47 18.53 -6.54
N VAL A 373 0.06 17.76 -5.58
CA VAL A 373 0.75 18.28 -4.40
C VAL A 373 2.10 18.92 -4.77
N ASP A 374 2.79 18.39 -5.78
CA ASP A 374 3.97 19.01 -6.40
C ASP A 374 3.59 20.17 -7.31
N SER A 375 2.84 21.11 -6.74
CA SER A 375 2.52 22.43 -7.27
C SER A 375 2.97 23.50 -6.28
N ASP A 376 3.04 24.76 -6.70
CA ASP A 376 3.39 25.86 -5.80
C ASP A 376 2.41 25.98 -4.64
N PHE A 377 1.12 25.70 -4.90
CA PHE A 377 0.08 25.67 -3.90
C PHE A 377 0.32 24.57 -2.84
N GLY A 378 0.48 23.31 -3.28
CA GLY A 378 0.71 22.19 -2.37
C GLY A 378 2.01 22.33 -1.57
N ASN A 379 3.10 22.75 -2.22
CA ASN A 379 4.36 23.01 -1.53
C ASN A 379 4.24 24.17 -0.53
N SER A 380 3.58 25.28 -0.89
CA SER A 380 3.38 26.40 0.04
C SER A 380 2.58 26.00 1.27
N PHE A 381 1.57 25.14 1.10
CA PHE A 381 0.78 24.61 2.21
C PHE A 381 1.64 23.76 3.17
N LEU A 382 2.47 22.87 2.62
CA LEU A 382 3.38 22.04 3.40
C LEU A 382 4.44 22.88 4.13
N VAL A 383 5.06 23.86 3.45
CA VAL A 383 6.06 24.75 4.05
C VAL A 383 5.49 25.50 5.24
N LYS A 384 4.26 26.03 5.14
CA LYS A 384 3.59 26.69 6.27
C LYS A 384 3.43 25.76 7.48
N ARG A 385 3.11 24.48 7.26
CA ARG A 385 2.96 23.49 8.34
C ARG A 385 4.29 22.99 8.92
N LEU A 386 5.35 22.97 8.13
CA LEU A 386 6.69 22.62 8.61
C LEU A 386 7.22 23.62 9.65
N SER A 387 6.74 24.86 9.62
CA SER A 387 7.08 25.90 10.60
C SER A 387 6.09 25.98 11.78
N ASN A 388 5.16 25.03 11.92
CA ASN A 388 4.19 25.02 13.03
C ASN A 388 4.88 24.66 14.37
N GLU A 389 4.38 25.14 15.50
CA GLU A 389 4.92 24.77 16.81
C GLU A 389 4.55 23.33 17.20
N ASP A 390 3.37 22.87 16.76
CA ASP A 390 2.88 21.52 17.05
C ASP A 390 3.75 20.44 16.38
N PHE A 391 4.26 19.50 17.20
CA PHE A 391 5.14 18.43 16.76
C PHE A 391 4.46 17.55 15.71
N THR A 392 3.25 17.08 15.98
CA THR A 392 2.51 16.17 15.10
C THR A 392 2.26 16.82 13.74
N THR A 393 1.80 18.06 13.72
CA THR A 393 1.55 18.82 12.49
C THR A 393 2.82 18.98 11.65
N ARG A 394 3.97 19.28 12.28
CA ARG A 394 5.26 19.38 11.59
C ARG A 394 5.71 18.05 10.99
N VAL A 395 5.66 16.97 11.77
CA VAL A 395 6.10 15.65 11.32
C VAL A 395 5.22 15.14 10.19
N VAL A 396 3.90 15.29 10.29
CA VAL A 396 2.96 14.92 9.22
C VAL A 396 3.23 15.71 7.93
N ALA A 397 3.52 17.02 8.03
CA ALA A 397 3.89 17.83 6.87
C ALA A 397 5.23 17.39 6.26
N ALA A 398 6.19 16.97 7.09
CA ALA A 398 7.48 16.46 6.64
C ALA A 398 7.33 15.10 5.93
N ILE A 399 6.52 14.20 6.47
CA ILE A 399 6.15 12.91 5.86
C ILE A 399 5.56 13.17 4.47
N ALA A 400 4.55 14.04 4.39
CA ALA A 400 3.91 14.38 3.11
C ALA A 400 4.90 15.00 2.12
N LYS A 401 5.77 15.91 2.59
CA LYS A 401 6.76 16.57 1.74
C LYS A 401 7.77 15.58 1.16
N VAL A 402 8.29 14.67 1.99
CA VAL A 402 9.24 13.63 1.56
C VAL A 402 8.59 12.61 0.63
N ALA A 403 7.36 12.18 0.92
CA ALA A 403 6.68 11.15 0.14
C ALA A 403 6.09 11.65 -1.19
N LEU A 404 5.70 12.92 -1.29
CA LEU A 404 4.90 13.44 -2.41
C LEU A 404 5.63 14.46 -3.29
N ILE A 405 6.53 15.29 -2.75
CA ILE A 405 7.25 16.27 -3.57
C ILE A 405 8.39 15.58 -4.29
N ARG A 406 8.40 15.68 -5.61
CA ARG A 406 9.36 14.99 -6.48
C ARG A 406 10.41 15.96 -7.03
N ASP A 407 10.03 17.21 -7.21
CA ASP A 407 10.95 18.26 -7.59
C ASP A 407 12.05 18.46 -6.52
N ARG A 408 13.28 18.11 -6.89
CA ARG A 408 14.48 18.25 -6.06
C ARG A 408 14.75 19.70 -5.64
N PHE A 409 14.30 20.69 -6.41
CA PHE A 409 14.41 22.09 -6.03
C PHE A 409 13.41 22.44 -4.91
N ARG A 410 12.17 21.94 -4.98
CA ARG A 410 11.12 22.17 -3.97
C ARG A 410 11.27 21.34 -2.70
N LEU A 411 11.89 20.17 -2.81
CA LEU A 411 12.41 19.40 -1.68
C LEU A 411 13.49 20.18 -0.91
N GLY A 412 14.09 21.19 -1.55
CA GLY A 412 14.99 22.14 -0.91
C GLY A 412 16.45 21.77 -1.05
N ARG A 413 16.97 21.65 -2.28
CA ARG A 413 18.41 21.87 -2.49
C ARG A 413 18.72 23.34 -2.20
N MET A 414 18.92 23.68 -0.93
CA MET A 414 19.78 24.82 -0.62
C MET A 414 21.22 24.42 -0.95
N SER A 415 22.06 25.40 -1.24
CA SER A 415 23.45 25.29 -1.70
C SER A 415 24.40 24.46 -0.81
N SER A 416 23.88 23.79 0.23
CA SER A 416 24.56 22.95 1.23
C SER A 416 24.20 21.47 1.21
N GLY A 417 23.30 20.98 0.34
CA GLY A 417 23.07 19.54 0.15
C GLY A 417 22.15 18.82 1.15
N CYS A 418 21.57 19.54 2.12
CA CYS A 418 20.61 19.00 3.11
C CYS A 418 19.15 19.24 2.71
N LEU A 419 18.27 18.27 2.96
CA LEU A 419 16.82 18.33 2.70
C LEU A 419 16.09 18.65 4.01
N PRO A 420 15.59 19.88 4.25
CA PRO A 420 15.08 20.29 5.57
C PRO A 420 13.95 19.43 6.12
N ALA A 421 13.09 18.90 5.25
CA ALA A 421 12.02 17.99 5.66
C ALA A 421 12.55 16.60 6.03
N LEU A 422 13.55 16.10 5.32
CA LEU A 422 14.16 14.80 5.61
C LEU A 422 15.00 14.87 6.89
N ASP A 423 15.77 15.94 7.09
CA ASP A 423 16.51 16.17 8.32
C ASP A 423 15.56 16.26 9.52
N LEU A 424 14.44 16.98 9.36
CA LEU A 424 13.38 17.02 10.39
C LEU A 424 12.80 15.62 10.68
N LEU A 425 12.61 14.76 9.68
CA LEU A 425 12.15 13.39 9.91
C LEU A 425 13.18 12.57 10.69
N PHE A 426 14.46 12.69 10.35
CA PHE A 426 15.53 12.02 11.08
C PHE A 426 15.62 12.53 12.53
N ASP A 427 15.61 13.84 12.74
CA ASP A 427 15.66 14.44 14.07
C ASP A 427 14.43 14.05 14.91
N SER A 428 13.25 13.97 14.29
CA SER A 428 12.02 13.54 14.95
C SER A 428 12.08 12.07 15.34
N LEU A 429 12.55 11.19 14.44
CA LEU A 429 12.71 9.77 14.74
C LEU A 429 13.75 9.57 15.86
N HIS A 430 14.89 10.24 15.79
CA HIS A 430 15.89 10.23 16.85
C HIS A 430 15.31 10.70 18.19
N SER A 431 14.59 11.84 18.20
CA SER A 431 13.97 12.37 19.40
C SER A 431 12.93 11.42 20.00
N LEU A 432 12.21 10.64 19.18
CA LEU A 432 11.28 9.62 19.66
C LEU A 432 12.03 8.45 20.30
N LEU A 433 13.09 7.96 19.66
CA LEU A 433 13.85 6.79 20.12
C LEU A 433 14.67 7.03 21.40
N VAL A 434 15.15 8.26 21.63
CA VAL A 434 15.94 8.61 22.83
C VAL A 434 15.06 8.89 24.06
N ARG A 435 13.74 9.00 23.89
CA ARG A 435 12.82 9.24 25.02
C ARG A 435 12.73 8.03 25.93
N GLU A 436 12.81 8.27 27.24
CA GLU A 436 12.69 7.22 28.26
C GLU A 436 11.34 6.49 28.21
N ASN A 437 10.27 7.18 27.80
CA ASN A 437 8.94 6.60 27.67
C ASN A 437 8.62 6.10 26.26
N PHE A 438 9.63 5.76 25.44
CA PHE A 438 9.42 5.26 24.08
C PHE A 438 8.43 4.08 24.03
N SER A 439 8.51 3.17 24.99
CA SER A 439 7.61 2.01 25.08
C SER A 439 6.13 2.39 25.15
N GLU A 440 5.79 3.55 25.69
CA GLU A 440 4.41 4.04 25.82
C GLU A 440 3.97 4.82 24.59
N ILE A 441 4.85 5.64 24.01
CA ILE A 441 4.53 6.52 22.88
C ILE A 441 4.68 5.85 21.51
N CYS A 442 5.36 4.71 21.44
CA CYS A 442 5.73 4.09 20.15
C CYS A 442 4.53 3.57 19.34
N ASP A 443 3.38 3.37 19.99
CA ASP A 443 2.13 2.94 19.36
C ASP A 443 1.19 4.12 19.04
N GLU A 444 1.57 5.36 19.37
CA GLU A 444 0.77 6.55 19.06
C GLU A 444 0.67 6.78 17.55
N SER A 445 -0.56 6.91 17.06
CA SER A 445 -0.88 7.23 15.67
C SER A 445 -1.27 8.70 15.50
N THR A 446 -1.16 9.19 14.27
CA THR A 446 -1.51 10.59 13.93
C THR A 446 -2.97 10.74 13.48
N TYR A 447 -3.72 9.64 13.35
CA TYR A 447 -5.14 9.59 13.01
C TYR A 447 -5.77 8.26 13.47
N SER A 448 -7.09 8.22 13.64
CA SER A 448 -7.83 7.05 14.11
C SER A 448 -7.55 5.80 13.27
N ASP A 449 -7.24 4.69 13.94
CA ASP A 449 -6.86 3.40 13.34
C ASP A 449 -5.66 3.48 12.37
N GLY A 450 -4.88 4.55 12.46
CA GLY A 450 -3.68 4.76 11.66
C GLY A 450 -2.47 3.98 12.19
N PRO A 451 -1.44 3.78 11.34
CA PRO A 451 -0.17 3.23 11.77
C PRO A 451 0.53 4.17 12.77
N PRO A 452 1.38 3.63 13.67
CA PRO A 452 2.14 4.47 14.59
C PRO A 452 3.06 5.47 13.87
N ILE A 453 3.29 6.63 14.48
CA ILE A 453 4.04 7.73 13.84
C ILE A 453 5.44 7.30 13.39
N CYS A 454 6.11 6.43 14.15
CA CYS A 454 7.44 5.91 13.79
C CYS A 454 7.38 5.10 12.48
N ALA A 455 6.36 4.26 12.31
CA ALA A 455 6.16 3.49 11.09
C ALA A 455 5.83 4.40 9.89
N GLN A 456 5.11 5.50 10.11
CA GLN A 456 4.86 6.49 9.07
C GLN A 456 6.14 7.20 8.61
N ILE A 457 7.02 7.59 9.56
CA ILE A 457 8.32 8.20 9.26
C ILE A 457 9.19 7.24 8.46
N VAL A 458 9.34 5.99 8.92
CA VAL A 458 10.11 4.94 8.23
C VAL A 458 9.54 4.69 6.83
N GLY A 459 8.21 4.60 6.71
CA GLY A 459 7.52 4.45 5.43
C GLY A 459 7.80 5.62 4.47
N ALA A 460 7.81 6.86 4.95
CA ALA A 460 8.14 8.03 4.15
C ALA A 460 9.60 8.00 3.67
N ILE A 461 10.55 7.70 4.57
CA ILE A 461 11.98 7.61 4.23
C ILE A 461 12.23 6.51 3.20
N SER A 462 11.50 5.39 3.27
CA SER A 462 11.59 4.29 2.30
C SER A 462 11.38 4.71 0.85
N THR A 463 10.63 5.81 0.62
CA THR A 463 10.35 6.33 -0.73
C THR A 463 11.57 6.95 -1.41
N LEU A 464 12.61 7.31 -0.64
CA LEU A 464 13.82 7.94 -1.15
C LEU A 464 14.89 6.93 -1.61
N VAL A 465 14.78 5.66 -1.20
CA VAL A 465 15.81 4.65 -1.52
C VAL A 465 15.78 4.33 -3.01
N SER A 466 16.93 4.51 -3.68
CA SER A 466 17.03 4.36 -5.12
C SER A 466 16.89 2.90 -5.57
N PRO A 467 16.26 2.61 -6.72
CA PRO A 467 16.16 1.25 -7.25
C PRO A 467 17.52 0.58 -7.51
N GLN A 468 18.54 1.38 -7.84
CA GLN A 468 19.91 0.91 -8.02
C GLN A 468 20.49 0.40 -6.71
N ARG A 469 20.34 1.16 -5.62
CA ARG A 469 20.80 0.75 -4.29
C ARG A 469 20.08 -0.50 -3.81
N LEU A 470 18.78 -0.61 -4.07
CA LEU A 470 18.01 -1.83 -3.78
C LEU A 470 18.56 -3.03 -4.55
N ARG A 471 18.92 -2.85 -5.82
CA ARG A 471 19.51 -3.92 -6.64
C ARG A 471 20.87 -4.36 -6.10
N GLU A 472 21.76 -3.43 -5.77
CA GLU A 472 23.08 -3.76 -5.19
C GLU A 472 22.97 -4.64 -3.93
N ILE A 473 21.94 -4.42 -3.12
CA ILE A 473 21.68 -5.19 -1.90
C ILE A 473 21.14 -6.60 -2.25
N LEU A 474 20.36 -6.74 -3.33
CA LEU A 474 19.59 -7.94 -3.68
C LEU A 474 20.20 -8.84 -4.78
N ASP A 475 21.05 -8.33 -5.68
CA ASP A 475 21.55 -9.01 -6.91
C ASP A 475 22.38 -10.28 -6.68
N VAL A 476 22.65 -10.68 -5.44
CA VAL A 476 23.52 -11.83 -5.11
C VAL A 476 22.75 -13.01 -4.53
N ASP A 477 21.41 -13.00 -4.59
CA ASP A 477 20.55 -14.10 -4.10
C ASP A 477 20.37 -15.23 -5.14
N ALA A 478 21.44 -15.65 -5.84
CA ALA A 478 21.42 -16.79 -6.76
C ALA A 478 21.75 -18.12 -6.06
N ALA A 479 20.80 -19.05 -6.09
CA ALA A 479 20.93 -20.50 -5.91
C ALA A 479 21.97 -21.08 -4.93
N VAL A 480 21.45 -21.50 -3.78
CA VAL A 480 22.16 -22.27 -2.75
C VAL A 480 22.52 -23.66 -3.28
N ARG A 481 23.80 -24.05 -3.19
CA ARG A 481 24.18 -25.48 -3.23
C ARG A 481 24.06 -26.06 -1.83
N ALA A 482 23.41 -27.22 -1.72
CA ALA A 482 23.37 -27.97 -0.47
C ALA A 482 24.80 -28.26 0.01
N GLN A 483 25.09 -27.93 1.27
CA GLN A 483 26.39 -28.17 1.88
C GLN A 483 26.57 -29.67 2.12
N GLU A 484 27.72 -30.21 1.72
CA GLU A 484 28.08 -31.60 1.97
C GLU A 484 28.15 -31.88 3.48
N ARG A 485 27.39 -32.88 3.93
CA ARG A 485 27.33 -33.29 5.34
C ARG A 485 28.64 -33.99 5.72
N GLY A 486 29.34 -33.46 6.72
CA GLY A 486 30.55 -34.06 7.28
C GLY A 486 30.34 -34.72 8.64
N GLU A 487 31.36 -35.43 9.13
CA GLU A 487 31.37 -36.03 10.47
C GLU A 487 31.74 -35.02 11.57
N CYS A 488 31.30 -35.25 12.81
CA CYS A 488 31.56 -34.35 13.93
C CYS A 488 33.03 -34.44 14.39
N ILE A 489 33.78 -33.33 14.31
CA ILE A 489 35.21 -33.32 14.66
C ILE A 489 35.41 -33.30 16.18
N VAL A 490 34.57 -32.58 16.94
CA VAL A 490 34.70 -32.47 18.41
C VAL A 490 34.39 -33.79 19.11
N GLU A 491 33.41 -34.56 18.62
CA GLU A 491 33.07 -35.88 19.18
C GLU A 491 34.10 -36.96 18.83
N LYS A 492 34.81 -36.84 17.70
CA LYS A 492 35.92 -37.75 17.34
C LYS A 492 37.06 -37.75 18.37
N TYR A 493 37.20 -36.68 19.14
CA TYR A 493 38.26 -36.52 20.14
C TYR A 493 37.78 -36.65 21.59
N LYS A 494 36.52 -37.01 21.85
CA LYS A 494 36.03 -37.26 23.22
C LYS A 494 36.81 -38.38 23.94
N ASP A 495 37.23 -39.40 23.18
CA ASP A 495 37.87 -40.62 23.71
C ASP A 495 39.32 -40.84 23.22
N CYS A 496 39.93 -39.88 22.52
CA CYS A 496 41.23 -40.08 21.88
C CYS A 496 42.41 -39.69 22.80
N SER A 497 43.25 -40.67 23.11
CA SER A 497 44.57 -40.54 23.75
C SER A 497 45.66 -40.04 22.79
N SER A 498 45.32 -39.16 21.84
CA SER A 498 46.27 -38.71 20.81
C SER A 498 47.15 -37.57 21.34
N GLU A 499 48.38 -37.46 20.84
CA GLU A 499 49.39 -36.43 21.17
C GLU A 499 48.99 -35.00 20.74
N VAL A 500 47.71 -34.75 20.45
CA VAL A 500 47.20 -33.47 19.97
C VAL A 500 46.93 -32.56 21.17
N GLU A 501 47.50 -31.35 21.15
CA GLU A 501 47.27 -30.37 22.21
C GLU A 501 45.82 -29.88 22.16
N MET A 502 45.09 -30.04 23.26
CA MET A 502 43.66 -29.73 23.36
C MET A 502 43.43 -28.50 24.24
N LEU A 503 42.43 -27.70 23.88
CA LEU A 503 41.86 -26.67 24.74
C LEU A 503 40.58 -27.20 25.38
N VAL A 504 40.42 -26.92 26.68
CA VAL A 504 39.25 -27.31 27.47
C VAL A 504 38.48 -26.05 27.82
N PHE A 505 37.18 -26.06 27.55
CA PHE A 505 36.26 -25.01 27.95
C PHE A 505 35.31 -25.56 29.01
N GLU A 506 35.27 -24.91 30.16
CA GLU A 506 34.48 -25.31 31.34
C GLU A 506 33.45 -24.22 31.67
N ASP A 507 32.33 -24.56 32.29
CA ASP A 507 31.41 -23.56 32.85
C ASP A 507 31.88 -23.04 34.23
N LYS A 508 31.07 -22.17 34.86
CA LYS A 508 31.41 -21.60 36.19
C LYS A 508 31.38 -22.66 37.30
N GLU A 509 30.66 -23.75 37.07
CA GLU A 509 30.48 -24.90 37.95
C GLU A 509 31.62 -25.94 37.79
N GLY A 510 32.45 -25.81 36.75
CA GLY A 510 33.59 -26.69 36.45
C GLY A 510 33.25 -27.86 35.52
N GLU A 511 32.05 -27.90 34.95
CA GLU A 511 31.64 -28.91 33.97
C GLU A 511 32.24 -28.59 32.59
N THR A 512 32.76 -29.61 31.91
CA THR A 512 33.39 -29.43 30.61
C THR A 512 32.34 -29.25 29.51
N LEU A 513 32.30 -28.07 28.90
CA LEU A 513 31.45 -27.76 27.76
C LEU A 513 31.97 -28.40 26.47
N ALA A 514 33.25 -28.23 26.17
CA ALA A 514 33.86 -28.78 24.96
C ALA A 514 35.38 -28.98 25.09
N ARG A 515 35.90 -29.98 24.37
CA ARG A 515 37.33 -30.23 24.17
C ARG A 515 37.66 -30.14 22.70
N VAL A 516 38.58 -29.26 22.34
CA VAL A 516 38.78 -28.84 20.95
C VAL A 516 40.26 -28.75 20.61
N PRO A 517 40.71 -29.24 19.43
CA PRO A 517 42.11 -29.20 19.05
C PRO A 517 42.65 -27.76 18.95
N MET A 518 43.75 -27.47 19.63
CA MET A 518 44.34 -26.13 19.68
C MET A 518 44.71 -25.61 18.28
N ASP A 519 45.27 -26.47 17.43
CA ASP A 519 45.65 -26.14 16.05
C ASP A 519 44.43 -25.79 15.18
N ALA A 520 43.27 -26.43 15.41
CA ALA A 520 42.04 -26.10 14.69
C ALA A 520 41.51 -24.70 15.10
N ILE A 521 41.50 -24.41 16.40
CA ILE A 521 41.08 -23.11 16.92
C ILE A 521 42.00 -21.98 16.48
N CYS A 522 43.31 -22.17 16.53
CA CYS A 522 44.28 -21.15 16.11
C CYS A 522 44.21 -20.85 14.61
N ARG A 523 43.78 -21.82 13.78
CA ARG A 523 43.51 -21.57 12.36
C ARG A 523 42.20 -20.80 12.14
N GLY A 524 41.18 -21.06 12.97
CA GLY A 524 39.84 -20.48 12.82
C GLY A 524 39.66 -19.10 13.45
N SER A 525 40.52 -18.71 14.40
CA SER A 525 40.40 -17.47 15.17
C SER A 525 41.75 -16.77 15.31
N HIS A 526 41.80 -15.51 14.86
CA HIS A 526 42.99 -14.67 15.04
C HIS A 526 43.23 -14.30 16.52
N TYR A 527 42.19 -14.26 17.33
CA TYR A 527 42.30 -14.06 18.78
C TYR A 527 43.10 -15.18 19.45
N PHE A 528 42.69 -16.43 19.24
CA PHE A 528 43.39 -17.57 19.83
C PHE A 528 44.77 -17.77 19.21
N GLN A 529 44.91 -17.54 17.89
CA GLN A 529 46.21 -17.50 17.24
C GLN A 529 47.15 -16.52 17.94
N GLY A 530 46.73 -15.26 18.10
CA GLY A 530 47.48 -14.22 18.76
C GLY A 530 47.83 -14.58 20.21
N MET A 531 46.89 -15.16 20.96
CA MET A 531 47.09 -15.58 22.35
C MET A 531 48.21 -16.61 22.52
N PHE A 532 48.33 -17.57 21.60
CA PHE A 532 49.29 -18.68 21.71
C PHE A 532 50.57 -18.51 20.90
N THR A 533 50.58 -17.65 19.87
CA THR A 533 51.80 -17.33 19.12
C THR A 533 52.60 -16.22 19.80
N SER A 534 51.92 -15.24 20.40
CA SER A 534 52.55 -14.13 21.11
C SER A 534 53.08 -14.59 22.47
N ASP A 535 54.10 -13.89 23.00
CA ASP A 535 54.68 -14.15 24.31
C ASP A 535 53.76 -13.66 25.45
N LEU A 536 52.52 -14.14 25.45
CA LEU A 536 51.49 -13.87 26.44
C LEU A 536 51.52 -14.93 27.55
N GLN A 537 50.89 -14.62 28.68
CA GLN A 537 50.95 -15.46 29.88
C GLN A 537 50.48 -16.89 29.60
N GLU A 538 49.50 -17.09 28.73
CA GLU A 538 48.91 -18.38 28.37
C GLU A 538 49.91 -19.32 27.68
N LYS A 539 50.86 -18.76 26.93
CA LYS A 539 51.96 -19.51 26.30
C LYS A 539 53.01 -19.93 27.32
N TYR A 540 53.42 -19.01 28.22
CA TYR A 540 54.43 -19.30 29.25
C TYR A 540 53.92 -20.21 30.37
N THR A 541 52.67 -20.04 30.78
CA THR A 541 52.03 -20.81 31.86
C THR A 541 51.44 -22.14 31.39
N LYS A 542 51.43 -22.40 30.07
CA LYS A 542 50.72 -23.54 29.45
C LYS A 542 49.26 -23.65 29.89
N ARG A 543 48.58 -22.52 30.06
CA ARG A 543 47.15 -22.51 30.37
C ARG A 543 46.37 -23.04 29.17
N ARG A 544 45.59 -24.10 29.37
CA ARG A 544 44.76 -24.74 28.33
C ARG A 544 43.28 -24.89 28.72
N SER A 545 42.91 -24.45 29.92
CA SER A 545 41.52 -24.41 30.39
C SER A 545 41.02 -22.97 30.49
N PHE A 546 39.84 -22.73 29.92
CA PHE A 546 39.13 -21.46 29.87
C PHE A 546 37.72 -21.62 30.44
N VAL A 547 37.29 -20.65 31.23
CA VAL A 547 35.97 -20.65 31.85
C VAL A 547 35.02 -19.82 30.98
N PHE A 548 33.92 -20.42 30.57
CA PHE A 548 32.81 -19.78 29.88
C PHE A 548 31.91 -19.06 30.88
N SER A 549 31.50 -17.84 30.53
CA SER A 549 30.54 -17.06 31.30
C SER A 549 29.43 -16.55 30.38
N PRO A 550 28.16 -16.96 30.60
CA PRO A 550 27.04 -16.49 29.79
C PRO A 550 26.92 -14.96 29.72
N ASP A 551 27.20 -14.28 30.84
CA ASP A 551 27.10 -12.82 30.95
C ASP A 551 28.23 -12.12 30.17
N GLU A 552 29.41 -12.73 30.12
CA GLU A 552 30.54 -12.14 29.40
C GLU A 552 30.44 -12.39 27.90
N GLU A 553 30.02 -13.59 27.51
CA GLU A 553 29.94 -14.00 26.10
C GLU A 553 28.61 -13.60 25.42
N ASP A 554 27.61 -13.18 26.21
CA ASP A 554 26.27 -12.78 25.75
C ASP A 554 25.61 -13.84 24.85
N CYS A 555 25.78 -15.12 25.23
CA CYS A 555 25.21 -16.28 24.54
C CYS A 555 24.97 -17.46 25.50
N SER A 556 24.19 -18.45 25.03
CA SER A 556 23.99 -19.71 25.77
C SER A 556 25.23 -20.63 25.67
N ALA A 557 25.39 -21.54 26.64
CA ALA A 557 26.44 -22.56 26.60
C ALA A 557 26.33 -23.48 25.36
N ASP A 558 25.10 -23.76 24.91
CA ASP A 558 24.83 -24.51 23.68
C ASP A 558 25.33 -23.76 22.44
N ASP A 559 25.02 -22.46 22.34
CA ASP A 559 25.49 -21.64 21.21
C ASP A 559 27.03 -21.52 21.23
N PHE A 560 27.64 -21.32 22.41
CA PHE A 560 29.09 -21.28 22.55
C PHE A 560 29.74 -22.62 22.13
N THR A 561 29.13 -23.74 22.51
CA THR A 561 29.58 -25.07 22.08
C THR A 561 29.47 -25.20 20.55
N ARG A 562 28.33 -24.81 19.93
CA ARG A 562 28.19 -24.80 18.47
C ARG A 562 29.26 -23.94 17.78
N PHE A 563 29.61 -22.79 18.36
CA PHE A 563 30.69 -21.94 17.88
C PHE A 563 32.04 -22.67 17.88
N LEU A 564 32.38 -23.36 18.99
CA LEU A 564 33.61 -24.16 19.09
C LEU A 564 33.65 -25.32 18.07
N HIS A 565 32.50 -25.95 17.82
CA HIS A 565 32.36 -26.94 16.76
C HIS A 565 32.65 -26.33 15.38
N HIS A 566 32.12 -25.13 15.09
CA HIS A 566 32.35 -24.46 13.82
C HIS A 566 33.83 -24.05 13.64
N LEU A 567 34.46 -23.51 14.68
CA LEU A 567 35.90 -23.19 14.68
C LEU A 567 36.79 -24.42 14.45
N SER A 568 36.35 -25.58 14.96
CA SER A 568 37.05 -26.84 14.76
C SER A 568 36.88 -27.42 13.35
N GLY A 569 36.08 -26.77 12.48
CA GLY A 569 35.75 -27.24 11.14
C GLY A 569 34.64 -28.30 11.09
N CYS A 570 33.84 -28.46 12.16
CA CYS A 570 32.68 -29.37 12.18
C CYS A 570 31.69 -28.93 11.09
N ARG A 571 31.31 -29.86 10.19
CA ARG A 571 30.26 -29.66 9.17
C ARG A 571 29.07 -30.58 9.36
N SER A 572 28.88 -31.10 10.58
CA SER A 572 27.74 -31.96 10.94
C SER A 572 26.60 -31.12 11.52
N GLN A 573 25.47 -31.77 11.86
CA GLN A 573 24.34 -31.12 12.55
C GLN A 573 24.75 -30.46 13.89
N CYS A 574 25.91 -30.81 14.46
CA CYS A 574 26.54 -30.14 15.60
C CYS A 574 26.65 -28.61 15.43
N SER A 575 26.75 -28.14 14.20
CA SER A 575 27.20 -26.79 13.82
C SER A 575 26.16 -26.04 13.01
N SER A 576 24.98 -26.64 12.82
CA SER A 576 23.92 -26.05 12.01
C SER A 576 23.20 -24.94 12.78
N ILE A 577 22.91 -23.86 12.06
CA ILE A 577 22.27 -22.65 12.59
C ILE A 577 20.82 -22.67 12.11
N HIS A 578 19.89 -22.87 13.04
CA HIS A 578 18.46 -23.01 12.74
C HIS A 578 17.59 -21.88 13.31
N SER A 579 18.13 -21.06 14.21
CA SER A 579 17.37 -19.99 14.87
C SER A 579 18.06 -18.64 14.68
N ALA A 580 17.26 -17.57 14.66
CA ALA A 580 17.79 -16.20 14.61
C ALA A 580 18.68 -15.89 15.81
N GLN A 581 18.32 -16.37 17.00
CA GLN A 581 19.10 -16.19 18.23
C GLN A 581 20.49 -16.82 18.10
N THR A 582 20.58 -18.09 17.69
CA THR A 582 21.86 -18.77 17.47
C THR A 582 22.67 -18.06 16.39
N CYS A 583 22.04 -17.60 15.31
CA CYS A 583 22.71 -16.86 14.24
C CYS A 583 23.35 -15.57 14.76
N VAL A 584 22.63 -14.79 15.56
CA VAL A 584 23.13 -13.56 16.17
C VAL A 584 24.25 -13.84 17.18
N SER A 585 24.12 -14.89 17.99
CA SER A 585 25.21 -15.37 18.86
C SER A 585 26.48 -15.66 18.05
N MET A 586 26.36 -16.34 16.90
CA MET A 586 27.52 -16.64 16.04
C MET A 586 28.17 -15.38 15.46
N ILE A 587 27.38 -14.36 15.09
CA ILE A 587 27.91 -13.07 14.61
C ILE A 587 28.72 -12.40 15.73
N ARG A 588 28.15 -12.29 16.93
CA ARG A 588 28.82 -11.67 18.10
C ARG A 588 30.11 -12.39 18.49
N LEU A 589 30.06 -13.73 18.56
CA LEU A 589 31.24 -14.54 18.86
C LEU A 589 32.29 -14.43 17.75
N SER A 590 31.88 -14.39 16.48
CA SER A 590 32.81 -14.22 15.37
C SER A 590 33.54 -12.87 15.40
N ASP A 591 32.86 -11.81 15.84
CA ASP A 591 33.43 -10.48 16.01
C ASP A 591 34.39 -10.44 17.20
N ARG A 592 33.93 -10.91 18.38
CA ARG A 592 34.71 -10.95 19.63
C ARG A 592 36.00 -11.76 19.51
N TYR A 593 35.94 -12.93 18.89
CA TYR A 593 37.07 -13.85 18.73
C TYR A 593 37.81 -13.69 17.39
N LEU A 594 37.47 -12.68 16.58
CA LEU A 594 38.12 -12.38 15.30
C LEU A 594 38.17 -13.60 14.36
N CYS A 595 37.00 -14.13 14.04
CA CYS A 595 36.81 -15.36 13.25
C CYS A 595 36.23 -15.02 11.86
N PRO A 596 37.05 -14.51 10.91
CA PRO A 596 36.56 -13.99 9.63
C PRO A 596 35.86 -15.06 8.79
N ALA A 597 36.31 -16.32 8.84
CA ALA A 597 35.69 -17.41 8.07
C ALA A 597 34.26 -17.75 8.52
N LEU A 598 34.01 -17.76 9.84
CA LEU A 598 32.66 -17.98 10.39
C LEU A 598 31.76 -16.79 10.04
N SER A 599 32.29 -15.59 10.23
CA SER A 599 31.64 -14.33 9.91
C SER A 599 31.23 -14.25 8.43
N GLU A 600 32.13 -14.59 7.50
CA GLU A 600 31.86 -14.69 6.06
C GLU A 600 30.80 -15.76 5.78
N TYR A 601 30.88 -16.93 6.40
CA TYR A 601 29.87 -17.99 6.23
C TYR A 601 28.48 -17.54 6.68
N VAL A 602 28.35 -16.96 7.88
CA VAL A 602 27.07 -16.54 8.46
C VAL A 602 26.44 -15.38 7.69
N CYS A 603 27.25 -14.39 7.34
CA CYS A 603 26.83 -13.14 6.69
C CYS A 603 26.90 -13.18 5.15
N SER A 604 27.35 -14.31 4.57
CA SER A 604 27.33 -14.49 3.11
C SER A 604 25.92 -14.30 2.54
N PRO A 605 25.79 -13.94 1.26
CA PRO A 605 24.48 -13.87 0.58
C PRO A 605 23.62 -15.13 0.79
N HIS A 606 24.25 -16.30 0.88
CA HIS A 606 23.60 -17.60 1.08
C HIS A 606 23.68 -18.09 2.52
N GLY A 607 24.17 -17.26 3.42
CA GLY A 607 24.41 -17.58 4.80
C GLY A 607 23.10 -17.74 5.60
N PRO A 608 23.16 -18.39 6.76
CA PRO A 608 22.05 -18.46 7.72
C PRO A 608 21.43 -17.11 8.04
N ALA A 609 22.20 -16.01 8.10
CA ALA A 609 21.66 -14.69 8.42
C ALA A 609 20.70 -14.19 7.34
N SER A 610 21.02 -14.36 6.05
CA SER A 610 20.14 -13.92 4.95
C SER A 610 18.79 -14.65 5.01
N ARG A 611 18.80 -15.97 5.25
CA ARG A 611 17.59 -16.81 5.31
C ARG A 611 16.72 -16.55 6.53
N LEU A 612 17.35 -16.36 7.69
CA LEU A 612 16.63 -16.20 8.97
C LEU A 612 16.15 -14.76 9.20
N LEU A 613 16.69 -13.78 8.47
CA LEU A 613 16.30 -12.37 8.57
C LEU A 613 14.94 -12.11 7.88
N ASN A 614 13.95 -11.78 8.70
CA ASN A 614 12.62 -11.33 8.29
C ASN A 614 12.08 -10.30 9.30
N GLY A 615 10.88 -9.78 9.09
CA GLY A 615 10.29 -8.76 9.97
C GLY A 615 10.05 -9.20 11.42
N GLU A 616 9.90 -10.49 11.70
CA GLU A 616 9.72 -11.03 13.06
C GLU A 616 11.06 -11.19 13.80
N THR A 617 12.12 -11.56 13.07
CA THR A 617 13.46 -11.77 13.64
C THR A 617 14.32 -10.49 13.62
N LEU A 618 13.92 -9.46 12.88
CA LEU A 618 14.61 -8.18 12.79
C LEU A 618 14.94 -7.53 14.14
N PRO A 619 14.05 -7.54 15.16
CA PRO A 619 14.37 -6.97 16.48
C PRO A 619 15.58 -7.62 17.15
N ILE A 620 15.90 -8.88 16.81
CA ILE A 620 17.06 -9.62 17.34
C ILE A 620 18.32 -9.31 16.52
N PHE A 621 18.19 -9.26 15.19
CA PHE A 621 19.32 -8.98 14.28
C PHE A 621 19.79 -7.53 14.37
N LEU A 622 18.89 -6.56 14.34
CA LEU A 622 19.23 -5.15 14.15
C LEU A 622 20.18 -4.61 15.24
N PRO A 623 19.94 -4.80 16.56
CA PRO A 623 20.87 -4.35 17.60
C PRO A 623 22.25 -5.00 17.47
N ALA A 624 22.30 -6.31 17.22
CA ALA A 624 23.56 -7.05 17.16
C ALA A 624 24.45 -6.61 16.00
N VAL A 625 23.86 -6.37 14.83
CA VAL A 625 24.61 -5.95 13.64
C VAL A 625 25.07 -4.49 13.76
N LEU A 626 24.27 -3.62 14.39
CA LEU A 626 24.65 -2.24 14.69
C LEU A 626 25.81 -2.13 15.70
N THR A 627 25.92 -3.09 16.63
CA THR A 627 27.06 -3.18 17.56
C THR A 627 28.32 -3.72 16.88
N ALA A 628 28.20 -4.79 16.11
CA ALA A 628 29.36 -5.46 15.51
C ALA A 628 30.05 -4.58 14.44
N GLN A 629 29.28 -3.78 13.68
CA GLN A 629 29.76 -2.88 12.60
C GLN A 629 30.67 -3.52 11.52
N THR A 630 30.99 -4.81 11.60
CA THR A 630 31.88 -5.52 10.69
C THR A 630 31.21 -5.93 9.38
N HIS A 631 29.88 -5.80 9.29
CA HIS A 631 29.08 -6.31 8.16
C HIS A 631 28.15 -5.26 7.56
N GLU A 632 28.72 -4.30 6.82
CA GLU A 632 27.95 -3.26 6.10
C GLU A 632 26.79 -3.83 5.27
N ARG A 633 27.01 -4.99 4.63
CA ARG A 633 25.98 -5.65 3.84
C ARG A 633 24.81 -6.15 4.69
N LEU A 634 25.09 -6.78 5.84
CA LEU A 634 24.04 -7.28 6.73
C LEU A 634 23.28 -6.12 7.38
N VAL A 635 23.95 -5.01 7.68
CA VAL A 635 23.31 -3.75 8.11
C VAL A 635 22.32 -3.29 7.03
N ALA A 636 22.79 -3.22 5.77
CA ALA A 636 21.94 -2.82 4.66
C ALA A 636 20.74 -3.76 4.46
N MET A 637 20.92 -5.07 4.66
CA MET A 637 19.82 -6.05 4.62
C MET A 637 18.82 -5.86 5.76
N CYS A 638 19.28 -5.58 6.99
CA CYS A 638 18.41 -5.31 8.14
C CYS A 638 17.59 -4.04 7.93
N LEU A 639 18.24 -2.97 7.47
CA LEU A 639 17.56 -1.72 7.15
C LEU A 639 16.60 -1.87 5.96
N LEU A 640 16.98 -2.62 4.93
CA LEU A 640 16.08 -2.95 3.82
C LEU A 640 14.84 -3.72 4.31
N THR A 641 15.05 -4.68 5.22
CA THR A 641 13.97 -5.44 5.86
C THR A 641 13.05 -4.51 6.64
N LEU A 642 13.60 -3.59 7.43
CA LEU A 642 12.83 -2.59 8.18
C LEU A 642 11.93 -1.74 7.28
N ILE A 643 12.47 -1.23 6.16
CA ILE A 643 11.75 -0.25 5.31
C ILE A 643 10.81 -0.90 4.27
N ARG A 644 11.00 -2.18 3.91
CA ARG A 644 10.22 -2.87 2.87
C ARG A 644 9.49 -4.14 3.33
N TYR A 645 10.03 -4.86 4.30
CA TYR A 645 9.57 -6.21 4.68
C TYR A 645 9.16 -6.29 6.15
N CYS A 646 8.56 -5.22 6.65
CA CYS A 646 7.95 -5.17 7.97
C CYS A 646 6.55 -4.59 7.91
N THR A 647 5.65 -5.15 8.71
CA THR A 647 4.40 -4.49 9.10
C THR A 647 4.69 -3.34 10.07
N SER A 648 3.73 -2.44 10.29
CA SER A 648 3.88 -1.34 11.25
C SER A 648 4.26 -1.84 12.66
N ALA A 649 3.67 -2.97 13.10
CA ALA A 649 3.97 -3.57 14.39
C ALA A 649 5.42 -4.12 14.46
N GLN A 650 5.90 -4.74 13.38
CA GLN A 650 7.28 -5.23 13.28
C GLN A 650 8.29 -4.07 13.26
N ILE A 651 7.97 -2.95 12.59
CA ILE A 651 8.81 -1.74 12.64
C ILE A 651 8.94 -1.24 14.09
N VAL A 652 7.83 -1.12 14.80
CA VAL A 652 7.84 -0.68 16.22
C VAL A 652 8.65 -1.65 17.08
N ALA A 653 8.48 -2.95 16.90
CA ALA A 653 9.25 -3.96 17.64
C ALA A 653 10.76 -3.83 17.39
N ALA A 654 11.18 -3.61 16.14
CA ALA A 654 12.58 -3.43 15.79
C ALA A 654 13.16 -2.11 16.34
N LEU A 655 12.39 -1.03 16.31
CA LEU A 655 12.80 0.25 16.90
C LEU A 655 12.90 0.16 18.42
N ARG A 656 12.00 -0.59 19.06
CA ARG A 656 12.00 -0.82 20.51
C ARG A 656 13.25 -1.57 20.96
N SER A 657 13.80 -2.48 20.14
CA SER A 657 15.06 -3.17 20.49
C SER A 657 16.32 -2.30 20.35
N VAL A 658 16.24 -1.20 19.59
CA VAL A 658 17.34 -0.22 19.43
C VAL A 658 17.28 0.89 20.49
N SER A 659 16.07 1.31 20.87
CA SER A 659 15.82 2.42 21.81
C SER A 659 16.58 2.40 23.16
N PRO A 660 16.90 1.24 23.80
CA PRO A 660 17.52 1.24 25.12
C PRO A 660 18.96 1.76 25.14
N SER A 661 19.64 1.80 24.00
CA SER A 661 21.04 2.23 23.90
C SER A 661 21.16 3.42 22.97
N ARG A 662 21.59 4.56 23.52
CA ARG A 662 21.84 5.78 22.75
C ARG A 662 22.86 5.57 21.63
N LEU A 663 23.88 4.75 21.86
CA LEU A 663 24.88 4.42 20.84
C LEU A 663 24.26 3.64 19.67
N LEU A 664 23.32 2.73 19.96
CA LEU A 664 22.60 2.00 18.91
C LEU A 664 21.68 2.93 18.12
N VAL A 665 21.01 3.86 18.78
CA VAL A 665 20.18 4.88 18.11
C VAL A 665 21.05 5.75 17.19
N GLU A 666 22.18 6.26 17.67
CA GLU A 666 23.10 7.09 16.86
C GLU A 666 23.61 6.30 15.63
N SER A 667 24.08 5.07 15.82
CA SER A 667 24.51 4.18 14.73
C SER A 667 23.37 3.88 13.74
N PHE A 668 22.17 3.59 14.22
CA PHE A 668 20.99 3.36 13.38
C PHE A 668 20.67 4.58 12.50
N MET A 669 20.70 5.79 13.07
CA MET A 669 20.41 7.02 12.35
C MET A 669 21.45 7.32 11.27
N GLU A 670 22.73 7.07 11.55
CA GLU A 670 23.80 7.22 10.56
C GLU A 670 23.62 6.26 9.39
N GLN A 671 23.33 4.98 9.66
CA GLN A 671 23.15 3.97 8.62
C GLN A 671 21.89 4.22 7.77
N MET A 672 20.80 4.69 8.39
CA MET A 672 19.59 5.12 7.67
C MET A 672 19.84 6.34 6.76
N LYS A 673 20.64 7.31 7.22
CA LYS A 673 21.08 8.46 6.39
C LYS A 673 21.96 7.99 5.23
N ALA A 674 22.92 7.10 5.47
CA ALA A 674 23.78 6.53 4.43
C ALA A 674 23.00 5.72 3.38
N MET A 675 21.91 5.06 3.78
CA MET A 675 21.04 4.33 2.84
C MET A 675 20.24 5.25 1.91
N THR A 676 20.02 6.50 2.33
CA THR A 676 19.17 7.47 1.62
C THR A 676 19.96 8.57 0.91
N SER A 677 21.27 8.66 1.14
CA SER A 677 22.15 9.56 0.38
C SER A 677 22.23 9.11 -1.08
N LEU A 678 21.84 10.02 -1.98
CA LEU A 678 21.78 9.85 -3.44
C LEU A 678 23.14 9.85 -4.13
#